data_AF-A0A6J2ILI0-F1
#
_entry.id   AF-A0A6J2ILI0-F1
#
_cell.length_a   1.000
_cell.length_b   1.000
_cell.length_c   1.000
_cell.angle_alpha   90.00
_cell.angle_beta   90.00
_cell.angle_gamma   90.00
#
_symmetry.space_group_name_H-M   'P 1'
#
loop_
_entity.id
_entity.type
_entity.pdbx_description
1 polymer ?
#
loop_
_entity_poly.entity_id
_entity_poly.type
_entity_poly.pdbx_seq_one_letter_code
_entity_poly.pdbx_strand_id
1 'polypeptide(L)'
;MAAVGHSGIISIVFGVLLAALPHIGAFSIHPVPHRVLTPGQGRSFGHQVLPLDGARVLVGAPAEVGDGGRLFQCSVQSGECQKVQLEGNSTRTHIGMALARDGDITIACGPGSTHICDRNVYTNGVCVLLDPQLRTRQELMPGYQGCQRGPVDLVFLFDDSSSMSTSQFKAIRDFMVDVMEKLQNTSIHFGAVQFSDRVQTVFTLKEFAARPQPRELLQGLEQRGGLTDTFAAIGFVAKELFSEEAGARPGARRVLVMITDGDATDHDPKALDAAEERGIHRYVIGVGNNFNSPDTKRYLQQFASGPGFVKVLESFERLRGLFQELQARLYDIEGTTQLHSFHLEMCSSGISVDVIQGRRVTGAVGADNWAGGLLELLELQENETFVPNPHPKESRPEGYLGYALAGLRVPGRALVAAGAPRHLYVGGVVLFEVPETTGDWKVLQTLEGEQVGSYFGATLCALDQGGGTVALLVGAPSHYDGRWGGRVHLYRWEEDALHPSGQLYGAPGHPLGRFGASLATLGDLDGDNLPEVAVGAPLEDEERGAVYIFWGHPGGVELHPRQRLQGDMVALGRFFGQAVAGGLDLTGDGLADMAVGMEGHVVVMRSRPVLRVTTNLTFDPPVISTRGVDCSDVTIVTIVTLQLCLHRPGDLLTPVTFRVDVDPQRAQGRGEFGEGQRSWDGEMQPGLSCQSKELRVLPCLEDFVTPIRASVTIALPDRDPPGPILPPSTGPTWVEIPFEQNCGDDEVCEADLGVRVMLGDAAVLGVPSAELRVQLTVDNRREDAYKVALQVQHPPGVSYRWARASQASAPVPITCWDAQGAEGQPWGLSCNLSYPILRAGWQVMVEVTFDLQQNATWGKSVGLMATVSSENEPNITLGDNTKSWDVPVHFVLDLVASWQEDSTPHLNFTPPQPHNKTLRHHYRVELLRAPTPGSPKTQATPFVLLPQVLPHGVAVAAPQVQVDLGGPCVAVEPQLGDAVGQELNRSIAETCSTPHLRLFRCPPTQLTPGVPVGVTVSAALRPLPHSQGPAHSHFCSALWLTLVPPFLATPQFLRAQGVTEVELLWEVNPLPGYVGGGVGGLLLLLLIVLGLAKCGFFQRNYRERMEREGPEEGEGEGEESPPSGESPKEGDSPS
;
A
#
# COMPACT_ATOMS: atom_id res chain seq x y z
N MET A 1 21.47 -42.26 27.25
CA MET A 1 21.33 -42.84 28.61
C MET A 1 19.86 -42.89 28.94
N ALA A 2 19.42 -44.04 29.44
CA ALA A 2 18.04 -44.46 29.53
C ALA A 2 17.28 -43.86 30.72
N ALA A 3 15.96 -43.69 30.57
CA ALA A 3 14.98 -44.20 31.53
C ALA A 3 13.60 -44.27 30.85
N VAL A 4 13.12 -45.50 30.68
CA VAL A 4 11.79 -45.87 30.21
C VAL A 4 10.93 -46.19 31.42
N GLY A 5 9.69 -45.68 31.43
CA GLY A 5 8.49 -46.41 31.85
C GLY A 5 8.01 -46.22 33.29
N HIS A 6 6.79 -45.69 33.43
CA HIS A 6 5.62 -46.51 33.81
C HIS A 6 4.29 -45.77 33.56
N SER A 7 3.37 -46.51 32.92
CA SER A 7 1.89 -46.44 32.89
C SER A 7 1.19 -45.14 33.26
N GLY A 8 0.33 -44.57 32.43
CA GLY A 8 -0.83 -45.23 31.82
C GLY A 8 -2.09 -44.75 32.56
N ILE A 9 -3.08 -44.25 31.81
CA ILE A 9 -4.40 -43.72 32.26
C ILE A 9 -4.46 -42.19 32.53
N ILE A 10 -3.86 -41.32 31.69
CA ILE A 10 -4.31 -39.91 31.57
C ILE A 10 -4.05 -39.40 30.13
N SER A 11 -4.74 -39.93 29.12
CA SER A 11 -4.68 -39.38 27.75
C SER A 11 -6.00 -39.44 26.97
N ILE A 12 -7.15 -39.58 27.64
CA ILE A 12 -8.45 -39.64 26.94
C ILE A 12 -9.31 -38.36 27.10
N VAL A 13 -8.86 -37.35 27.87
CA VAL A 13 -9.71 -36.16 28.13
C VAL A 13 -9.18 -34.85 27.53
N PHE A 14 -8.00 -34.84 26.91
CA PHE A 14 -7.42 -33.62 26.30
C PHE A 14 -7.36 -33.64 24.75
N GLY A 15 -8.17 -34.48 24.11
CA GLY A 15 -8.25 -34.60 22.64
C GLY A 15 -9.55 -34.09 22.00
N VAL A 16 -10.49 -33.53 22.77
CA VAL A 16 -11.85 -33.19 22.26
C VAL A 16 -12.15 -31.68 22.26
N LEU A 17 -11.25 -30.82 22.74
CA LEU A 17 -11.52 -29.37 22.87
C LEU A 17 -10.72 -28.44 21.95
N LEU A 18 -10.32 -28.92 20.77
CA LEU A 18 -9.69 -28.09 19.71
C LEU A 18 -10.33 -28.24 18.32
N ALA A 19 -11.52 -28.84 18.23
CA ALA A 19 -12.25 -29.05 16.96
C ALA A 19 -13.66 -28.43 16.96
N ALA A 20 -13.80 -27.23 17.54
CA ALA A 20 -15.03 -26.44 17.45
C ALA A 20 -14.70 -25.00 17.03
N LEU A 21 -13.96 -24.86 15.93
CA LEU A 21 -14.21 -23.74 15.02
C LEU A 21 -15.52 -24.08 14.29
N PRO A 22 -16.44 -23.14 14.06
CA PRO A 22 -17.58 -23.41 13.20
C PRO A 22 -16.98 -23.80 11.84
N HIS A 23 -17.17 -25.06 11.45
CA HIS A 23 -17.01 -25.43 10.05
C HIS A 23 -17.92 -24.48 9.28
N ILE A 24 -17.32 -23.52 8.58
CA ILE A 24 -18.03 -22.66 7.63
C ILE A 24 -18.41 -23.61 6.48
N GLY A 25 -19.52 -24.32 6.68
CA GLY A 25 -20.05 -25.32 5.76
C GLY A 25 -20.44 -24.69 4.43
N ALA A 26 -20.33 -25.47 3.37
CA ALA A 26 -20.74 -25.05 2.05
C ALA A 26 -22.24 -24.72 2.02
N PHE A 27 -22.60 -23.54 1.54
CA PHE A 27 -23.95 -23.03 1.61
C PHE A 27 -24.52 -22.69 0.24
N SER A 28 -24.02 -21.68 -0.47
CA SER A 28 -24.58 -21.27 -1.77
C SER A 28 -23.92 -21.99 -2.96
N ILE A 29 -22.65 -22.38 -2.84
CA ILE A 29 -21.95 -23.16 -3.86
C ILE A 29 -21.83 -24.62 -3.40
N HIS A 30 -22.15 -25.57 -4.27
CA HIS A 30 -22.01 -26.98 -3.94
C HIS A 30 -20.52 -27.36 -3.79
N PRO A 31 -20.09 -28.03 -2.70
CA PRO A 31 -18.68 -28.29 -2.44
C PRO A 31 -18.07 -29.37 -3.34
N VAL A 32 -18.90 -30.28 -3.85
CA VAL A 32 -18.46 -31.28 -4.85
C VAL A 32 -18.50 -30.62 -6.23
N PRO A 33 -17.42 -30.71 -7.02
CA PRO A 33 -17.38 -30.14 -8.35
C PRO A 33 -18.44 -30.74 -9.26
N HIS A 34 -19.09 -29.89 -10.05
CA HIS A 34 -19.98 -30.36 -11.11
C HIS A 34 -19.17 -31.02 -12.23
N ARG A 35 -18.04 -30.39 -12.61
CA ARG A 35 -17.14 -30.91 -13.63
C ARG A 35 -15.70 -30.47 -13.37
N VAL A 36 -14.74 -31.33 -13.71
CA VAL A 36 -13.32 -30.99 -13.79
C VAL A 36 -12.90 -31.07 -15.25
N LEU A 37 -12.40 -29.96 -15.77
CA LEU A 37 -12.00 -29.77 -17.16
C LEU A 37 -10.48 -29.90 -17.26
N THR A 38 -10.00 -30.70 -18.22
CA THR A 38 -8.57 -30.92 -18.44
C THR A 38 -8.23 -30.95 -19.94
N PRO A 39 -7.07 -30.43 -20.36
CA PRO A 39 -6.60 -30.49 -21.74
C PRO A 39 -5.79 -31.76 -22.03
N GLY A 40 -5.57 -32.63 -21.02
CA GLY A 40 -4.71 -33.81 -21.07
C GLY A 40 -3.21 -33.55 -20.80
N GLN A 41 -2.66 -32.38 -21.16
CA GLN A 41 -1.25 -31.99 -20.89
C GLN A 41 -1.09 -30.46 -20.71
N GLY A 42 -0.17 -30.04 -19.82
CA GLY A 42 0.23 -28.64 -19.56
C GLY A 42 -0.13 -28.17 -18.15
N ARG A 43 0.84 -27.68 -17.35
CA ARG A 43 0.62 -27.26 -15.95
C ARG A 43 0.04 -25.85 -15.88
N SER A 44 0.32 -25.01 -16.86
CA SER A 44 -0.20 -23.64 -16.98
C SER A 44 -1.67 -23.54 -17.39
N PHE A 45 -2.31 -24.64 -17.81
CA PHE A 45 -3.76 -24.65 -18.05
C PHE A 45 -4.51 -24.30 -16.77
N GLY A 46 -5.47 -23.37 -16.87
CA GLY A 46 -6.22 -22.85 -15.73
C GLY A 46 -5.60 -21.60 -15.11
N HIS A 47 -4.61 -20.98 -15.76
CA HIS A 47 -4.01 -19.71 -15.31
C HIS A 47 -4.98 -18.54 -15.38
N GLN A 48 -5.83 -18.51 -16.40
CA GLN A 48 -6.97 -17.60 -16.53
C GLN A 48 -8.19 -18.38 -17.00
N VAL A 49 -9.36 -17.97 -16.51
CA VAL A 49 -10.65 -18.61 -16.83
C VAL A 49 -11.67 -17.54 -17.17
N LEU A 50 -12.40 -17.74 -18.27
CA LEU A 50 -13.45 -16.83 -18.71
C LEU A 50 -14.70 -17.63 -19.12
N PRO A 51 -15.79 -17.55 -18.34
CA PRO A 51 -17.09 -18.11 -18.70
C PRO A 51 -17.61 -17.49 -20.02
N LEU A 52 -18.15 -18.34 -20.90
CA LEU A 52 -18.76 -17.98 -22.17
C LEU A 52 -20.18 -18.55 -22.27
N ASP A 53 -20.99 -17.96 -23.14
CA ASP A 53 -22.36 -18.40 -23.34
C ASP A 53 -22.42 -19.82 -23.92
N GLY A 54 -23.51 -20.51 -23.59
CA GLY A 54 -23.78 -21.88 -24.03
C GLY A 54 -22.99 -22.93 -23.24
N ALA A 55 -22.80 -22.72 -21.93
CA ALA A 55 -22.11 -23.64 -21.03
C ALA A 55 -20.67 -23.96 -21.46
N ARG A 56 -19.92 -22.90 -21.81
CA ARG A 56 -18.52 -22.99 -22.26
C ARG A 56 -17.59 -22.20 -21.36
N VAL A 57 -16.35 -22.63 -21.26
CA VAL A 57 -15.30 -21.89 -20.56
C VAL A 57 -14.09 -21.75 -21.48
N LEU A 58 -13.62 -20.52 -21.68
CA LEU A 58 -12.34 -20.25 -22.30
C LEU A 58 -11.25 -20.28 -21.23
N VAL A 59 -10.20 -21.06 -21.48
CA VAL A 59 -9.11 -21.28 -20.53
C VAL A 59 -7.79 -20.85 -21.16
N GLY A 60 -7.08 -19.98 -20.45
CA GLY A 60 -5.73 -19.56 -20.77
C GLY A 60 -4.69 -20.55 -20.25
N ALA A 61 -3.71 -20.87 -21.09
CA ALA A 61 -2.55 -21.70 -20.77
C ALA A 61 -1.27 -21.02 -21.30
N PRO A 62 -0.75 -20.00 -20.61
CA PRO A 62 0.45 -19.28 -21.04
C PRO A 62 1.69 -20.20 -21.03
N ALA A 63 2.71 -19.84 -21.81
CA ALA A 63 3.92 -20.63 -21.99
C ALA A 63 4.71 -20.86 -20.69
N GLU A 64 5.16 -22.10 -20.43
CA GLU A 64 6.05 -22.44 -19.31
C GLU A 64 7.53 -22.23 -19.68
N VAL A 65 8.03 -22.89 -20.74
CA VAL A 65 9.39 -22.70 -21.32
C VAL A 65 9.41 -23.14 -22.80
N GLY A 66 9.81 -22.25 -23.72
CA GLY A 66 10.16 -22.59 -25.12
C GLY A 66 8.99 -22.97 -26.07
N ASP A 67 7.78 -23.13 -25.55
CA ASP A 67 6.57 -23.46 -26.29
C ASP A 67 5.54 -22.34 -26.03
N GLY A 68 5.03 -21.67 -27.06
CA GLY A 68 4.16 -20.50 -26.88
C GLY A 68 2.82 -20.81 -26.21
N GLY A 69 2.18 -19.76 -25.69
CA GLY A 69 0.91 -19.82 -24.98
C GLY A 69 -0.24 -20.34 -25.84
N ARG A 70 -1.28 -20.84 -25.18
CA ARG A 70 -2.42 -21.50 -25.82
C ARG A 70 -3.73 -21.10 -25.17
N LEU A 71 -4.80 -21.16 -25.96
CA LEU A 71 -6.17 -21.01 -25.52
C LEU A 71 -6.93 -22.31 -25.74
N PHE A 72 -7.81 -22.66 -24.81
CA PHE A 72 -8.66 -23.84 -24.88
C PHE A 72 -10.11 -23.46 -24.67
N GLN A 73 -10.99 -23.98 -25.52
CA GLN A 73 -12.42 -23.90 -25.33
C GLN A 73 -12.90 -25.21 -24.73
N CYS A 74 -13.50 -25.15 -23.54
CA CYS A 74 -14.03 -26.31 -22.86
C CYS A 74 -15.55 -26.27 -22.81
N SER A 75 -16.20 -27.38 -23.16
CA SER A 75 -17.64 -27.57 -22.96
C SER A 75 -17.88 -28.18 -21.59
N VAL A 76 -18.70 -27.53 -20.77
CA VAL A 76 -19.01 -28.02 -19.40
C VAL A 76 -19.83 -29.31 -19.44
N GLN A 77 -20.74 -29.40 -20.42
CA GLN A 77 -21.61 -30.56 -20.59
C GLN A 77 -20.83 -31.83 -20.95
N SER A 78 -19.96 -31.76 -21.97
CA SER A 78 -19.16 -32.92 -22.40
C SER A 78 -17.88 -33.11 -21.58
N GLY A 79 -17.37 -32.07 -20.92
CA GLY A 79 -16.08 -32.08 -20.24
C GLY A 79 -14.87 -32.02 -21.18
N GLU A 80 -15.09 -31.92 -22.48
CA GLU A 80 -14.02 -31.88 -23.48
C GLU A 80 -13.47 -30.47 -23.65
N CYS A 81 -12.14 -30.36 -23.67
CA CYS A 81 -11.40 -29.13 -23.95
C CYS A 81 -10.70 -29.24 -25.31
N GLN A 82 -11.00 -28.32 -26.22
CA GLN A 82 -10.40 -28.25 -27.54
C GLN A 82 -9.48 -27.03 -27.65
N LYS A 83 -8.30 -27.20 -28.24
CA LYS A 83 -7.37 -26.09 -28.47
C LYS A 83 -7.96 -25.14 -29.52
N VAL A 84 -7.99 -23.85 -29.20
CA VAL A 84 -8.35 -22.80 -30.15
C VAL A 84 -7.21 -22.62 -31.15
N GLN A 85 -7.52 -22.62 -32.44
CA GLN A 85 -6.53 -22.42 -33.49
C GLN A 85 -6.21 -20.94 -33.64
N LEU A 86 -4.99 -20.57 -33.28
CA LEU A 86 -4.43 -19.23 -33.45
C LEU A 86 -3.37 -19.27 -34.55
N GLU A 87 -3.29 -18.21 -35.33
CA GLU A 87 -2.30 -17.99 -36.38
C GLU A 87 -1.47 -16.73 -36.05
N GLY A 88 -0.29 -16.57 -36.66
CA GLY A 88 0.51 -15.35 -36.50
C GLY A 88 1.43 -15.32 -35.27
N ASN A 89 1.76 -14.10 -34.81
CA ASN A 89 2.73 -13.88 -33.74
C ASN A 89 2.21 -14.32 -32.37
N SER A 90 0.88 -14.38 -32.19
CA SER A 90 0.21 -14.85 -30.98
C SER A 90 0.74 -16.21 -30.48
N THR A 91 1.12 -17.11 -31.40
CA THR A 91 1.62 -18.46 -31.10
C THR A 91 3.00 -18.52 -30.43
N ARG A 92 3.73 -17.40 -30.35
CA ARG A 92 5.08 -17.31 -29.75
C ARG A 92 5.12 -16.47 -28.46
N THR A 93 3.96 -16.03 -28.00
CA THR A 93 3.80 -15.17 -26.81
C THR A 93 3.18 -15.92 -25.64
N HIS A 94 3.03 -15.30 -24.48
CA HIS A 94 2.29 -15.86 -23.35
C HIS A 94 0.76 -15.64 -23.49
N ILE A 95 0.20 -15.83 -24.69
CA ILE A 95 -1.23 -15.67 -24.96
C ILE A 95 -2.07 -16.51 -24.00
N GLY A 96 -3.15 -15.92 -23.47
CA GLY A 96 -3.97 -16.51 -22.41
C GLY A 96 -3.55 -16.12 -21.00
N MET A 97 -2.63 -15.17 -20.86
CA MET A 97 -2.30 -14.53 -19.57
C MET A 97 -3.37 -13.53 -19.14
N ALA A 98 -4.05 -12.88 -20.09
CA ALA A 98 -5.15 -11.96 -19.83
C ALA A 98 -6.31 -12.21 -20.82
N LEU A 99 -7.53 -12.26 -20.30
CA LEU A 99 -8.76 -12.51 -21.04
C LEU A 99 -9.81 -11.49 -20.60
N ALA A 100 -10.56 -10.92 -21.55
CA ALA A 100 -11.72 -10.09 -21.24
C ALA A 100 -12.81 -10.26 -22.31
N ARG A 101 -14.03 -9.87 -21.95
CA ARG A 101 -15.20 -9.97 -22.82
C ARG A 101 -15.63 -8.60 -23.33
N ASP A 102 -15.84 -8.49 -24.64
CA ASP A 102 -16.31 -7.30 -25.34
C ASP A 102 -17.64 -7.60 -26.04
N GLY A 103 -18.73 -7.59 -25.26
CA GLY A 103 -20.04 -8.04 -25.74
C GLY A 103 -19.99 -9.50 -26.21
N ASP A 104 -20.12 -9.72 -27.52
CA ASP A 104 -20.04 -11.04 -28.15
C ASP A 104 -18.61 -11.44 -28.57
N ILE A 105 -17.68 -10.49 -28.57
CA ILE A 105 -16.27 -10.71 -28.94
C ILE A 105 -15.48 -11.02 -27.66
N THR A 106 -14.45 -11.84 -27.79
CA THR A 106 -13.49 -12.08 -26.71
C THR A 106 -12.14 -11.51 -27.08
N ILE A 107 -11.48 -10.82 -26.15
CA ILE A 107 -10.09 -10.40 -26.33
C ILE A 107 -9.19 -11.29 -25.47
N ALA A 108 -8.14 -11.83 -26.10
CA ALA A 108 -7.12 -12.61 -25.42
C ALA A 108 -5.75 -11.98 -25.67
N CYS A 109 -4.99 -11.73 -24.62
CA CYS A 109 -3.69 -11.08 -24.70
C CYS A 109 -2.59 -11.91 -24.04
N GLY A 110 -1.36 -11.64 -24.47
CA GLY A 110 -0.16 -12.23 -23.90
C GLY A 110 1.08 -11.37 -24.17
N PRO A 111 1.86 -11.03 -23.13
CA PRO A 111 3.16 -10.39 -23.33
C PRO A 111 4.19 -11.41 -23.89
N GLY A 112 5.37 -10.92 -24.26
CA GLY A 112 6.52 -11.77 -24.62
C GLY A 112 6.78 -11.91 -26.12
N SER A 113 6.20 -11.04 -26.95
CA SER A 113 6.60 -10.91 -28.36
C SER A 113 7.95 -10.19 -28.42
N THR A 114 9.03 -10.96 -28.58
CA THR A 114 10.38 -10.42 -28.63
C THR A 114 10.87 -10.23 -30.05
N HIS A 115 11.52 -9.10 -30.34
CA HIS A 115 12.30 -8.92 -31.55
C HIS A 115 13.63 -8.24 -31.24
N ILE A 116 14.68 -8.59 -31.98
CA ILE A 116 16.02 -8.06 -31.76
C ILE A 116 16.17 -6.78 -32.59
N CYS A 117 16.56 -5.71 -31.92
CA CYS A 117 16.96 -4.46 -32.53
C CYS A 117 18.41 -4.12 -32.17
N ASP A 118 19.31 -4.27 -33.15
CA ASP A 118 20.76 -4.22 -32.97
C ASP A 118 21.26 -5.23 -31.91
N ARG A 119 21.65 -4.76 -30.72
CA ARG A 119 22.03 -5.58 -29.55
C ARG A 119 20.96 -5.65 -28.48
N ASN A 120 19.88 -4.87 -28.63
CA ASN A 120 18.81 -4.78 -27.65
C ASN A 120 17.68 -5.75 -28.05
N VAL A 121 17.06 -6.37 -27.06
CA VAL A 121 15.87 -7.20 -27.26
C VAL A 121 14.69 -6.33 -26.88
N TYR A 122 13.78 -6.08 -27.81
CA TYR A 122 12.51 -5.38 -27.55
C TYR A 122 11.45 -6.42 -27.20
N THR A 123 10.55 -6.10 -26.27
CA THR A 123 9.53 -7.02 -25.75
C THR A 123 8.16 -6.35 -25.67
N ASN A 124 7.25 -6.78 -26.53
CA ASN A 124 5.89 -6.24 -26.66
C ASN A 124 4.84 -7.34 -26.41
N GLY A 125 3.56 -6.94 -26.40
CA GLY A 125 2.41 -7.84 -26.34
C GLY A 125 1.80 -8.16 -27.67
N VAL A 126 1.00 -9.24 -27.68
CA VAL A 126 0.05 -9.55 -28.74
C VAL A 126 -1.33 -9.73 -28.13
N CYS A 127 -2.33 -9.10 -28.73
CA CYS A 127 -3.74 -9.27 -28.38
C CYS A 127 -4.51 -9.77 -29.61
N VAL A 128 -5.42 -10.71 -29.41
CA VAL A 128 -6.24 -11.31 -30.45
C VAL A 128 -7.70 -11.09 -30.13
N LEU A 129 -8.44 -10.58 -31.12
CA LEU A 129 -9.90 -10.49 -31.08
C LEU A 129 -10.51 -11.74 -31.68
N LEU A 130 -11.36 -12.41 -30.90
CA LEU A 130 -11.99 -13.67 -31.21
C LEU A 130 -13.51 -13.50 -31.37
N ASP A 131 -14.07 -14.07 -32.43
CA ASP A 131 -15.53 -14.12 -32.62
C ASP A 131 -16.21 -15.09 -31.60
N PRO A 132 -17.56 -15.17 -31.55
CA PRO A 132 -18.27 -16.08 -30.63
C PRO A 132 -17.95 -17.57 -30.83
N GLN A 133 -17.41 -17.95 -31.98
CA GLN A 133 -16.94 -19.28 -32.34
C GLN A 133 -15.43 -19.44 -32.08
N LEU A 134 -14.80 -18.46 -31.44
CA LEU A 134 -13.38 -18.36 -31.12
C LEU A 134 -12.44 -18.43 -32.33
N ARG A 135 -12.87 -17.90 -33.48
CA ARG A 135 -12.01 -17.70 -34.64
C ARG A 135 -11.35 -16.35 -34.57
N THR A 136 -10.09 -16.29 -35.01
CA THR A 136 -9.30 -15.05 -35.06
C THR A 136 -9.92 -14.07 -36.04
N ARG A 137 -10.39 -12.92 -35.54
CA ARG A 137 -10.89 -11.80 -36.35
C ARG A 137 -9.79 -10.81 -36.68
N GLN A 138 -8.95 -10.48 -35.70
CA GLN A 138 -7.86 -9.52 -35.83
C GLN A 138 -6.77 -9.80 -34.80
N GLU A 139 -5.51 -9.68 -35.21
CA GLU A 139 -4.35 -9.66 -34.33
C GLU A 139 -3.88 -8.21 -34.17
N LEU A 140 -3.62 -7.80 -32.93
CA LEU A 140 -3.16 -6.48 -32.53
C LEU A 140 -1.80 -6.63 -31.84
N MET A 141 -0.90 -5.67 -32.06
CA MET A 141 0.39 -5.58 -31.37
C MET A 141 0.47 -4.23 -30.66
N PRO A 142 -0.17 -4.08 -29.48
CA PRO A 142 -0.23 -2.80 -28.79
C PRO A 142 1.15 -2.35 -28.34
N GLY A 143 1.46 -1.06 -28.47
CA GLY A 143 2.75 -0.49 -28.07
C GLY A 143 3.90 -1.03 -28.91
N TYR A 144 3.63 -1.51 -30.13
CA TYR A 144 4.68 -2.07 -30.98
C TYR A 144 5.62 -0.97 -31.47
N GLN A 145 6.80 -0.91 -30.85
CA GLN A 145 7.87 -0.05 -31.32
C GLN A 145 8.70 -0.78 -32.39
N GLY A 146 8.70 -0.23 -33.61
CA GLY A 146 9.64 -0.65 -34.66
C GLY A 146 11.08 -0.25 -34.32
N CYS A 147 12.05 -0.92 -34.94
CA CYS A 147 13.47 -0.64 -34.75
C CYS A 147 13.83 0.82 -35.07
N GLN A 148 14.17 1.61 -34.05
CA GLN A 148 14.70 2.96 -34.23
C GLN A 148 16.21 2.88 -34.46
N ARG A 149 16.64 2.87 -35.73
CA ARG A 149 18.06 2.93 -36.09
C ARG A 149 18.60 4.34 -35.90
N GLY A 150 19.77 4.48 -35.27
CA GLY A 150 20.41 5.79 -35.07
C GLY A 150 20.74 6.50 -36.41
N PRO A 151 20.75 7.84 -36.46
CA PRO A 151 21.19 8.56 -37.65
C PRO A 151 22.70 8.39 -37.87
N VAL A 152 23.13 8.17 -39.11
CA VAL A 152 24.56 8.02 -39.48
C VAL A 152 24.94 9.01 -40.56
N ASP A 153 26.04 9.71 -40.37
CA ASP A 153 26.66 10.58 -41.37
C ASP A 153 27.90 9.88 -41.92
N LEU A 154 27.84 9.46 -43.19
CA LEU A 154 28.88 8.69 -43.85
C LEU A 154 29.57 9.54 -44.92
N VAL A 155 30.88 9.75 -44.80
CA VAL A 155 31.69 10.45 -45.81
C VAL A 155 32.62 9.47 -46.50
N PHE A 156 32.53 9.40 -47.83
CA PHE A 156 33.53 8.72 -48.65
C PHE A 156 34.72 9.63 -48.87
N LEU A 157 35.92 9.13 -48.55
CA LEU A 157 37.18 9.78 -48.86
C LEU A 157 37.94 8.88 -49.83
N PHE A 158 38.08 9.29 -51.08
CA PHE A 158 38.64 8.42 -52.10
C PHE A 158 39.79 9.07 -52.85
N ASP A 159 40.79 8.24 -53.12
CA ASP A 159 42.03 8.58 -53.79
C ASP A 159 41.79 8.89 -55.28
N ASP A 160 42.37 9.98 -55.80
CA ASP A 160 42.37 10.33 -57.22
C ASP A 160 43.80 10.49 -57.81
N SER A 161 44.81 9.92 -57.14
CA SER A 161 46.24 10.00 -57.47
C SER A 161 46.61 9.36 -58.81
N SER A 162 47.85 9.62 -59.25
CA SER A 162 48.36 9.15 -60.54
C SER A 162 48.74 7.67 -60.59
N SER A 163 48.75 6.94 -59.46
CA SER A 163 48.95 5.48 -59.42
C SER A 163 47.76 4.71 -59.99
N MET A 164 46.58 5.33 -59.99
CA MET A 164 45.34 4.71 -60.42
C MET A 164 45.00 5.00 -61.89
N SER A 165 44.56 3.99 -62.63
CA SER A 165 44.04 4.14 -64.00
C SER A 165 42.59 4.64 -64.03
N THR A 166 42.17 5.22 -65.16
CA THR A 166 40.80 5.73 -65.34
C THR A 166 39.72 4.68 -65.11
N SER A 167 39.97 3.40 -65.44
CA SER A 167 39.03 2.31 -65.19
C SER A 167 38.91 1.96 -63.71
N GLN A 168 40.00 2.07 -62.95
CA GLN A 168 40.01 1.83 -61.50
C GLN A 168 39.31 2.98 -60.76
N PHE A 169 39.55 4.24 -61.15
CA PHE A 169 38.82 5.39 -60.60
C PHE A 169 37.31 5.27 -60.86
N LYS A 170 36.92 4.84 -62.06
CA LYS A 170 35.52 4.57 -62.40
C LYS A 170 34.91 3.46 -61.51
N ALA A 171 35.68 2.45 -61.15
CA ALA A 171 35.21 1.38 -60.26
C ALA A 171 34.92 1.89 -58.83
N ILE A 172 35.73 2.82 -58.30
CA ILE A 172 35.46 3.50 -57.02
C ILE A 172 34.15 4.28 -57.10
N ARG A 173 33.98 5.09 -58.15
CA ARG A 173 32.76 5.88 -58.37
C ARG A 173 31.52 4.98 -58.42
N ASP A 174 31.58 3.90 -59.19
CA ASP A 174 30.45 2.97 -59.34
C ASP A 174 30.15 2.26 -58.02
N PHE A 175 31.17 1.91 -57.22
CA PHE A 175 30.98 1.36 -55.87
C PHE A 175 30.26 2.33 -54.94
N MET A 176 30.65 3.62 -54.94
CA MET A 176 29.97 4.64 -54.13
C MET A 176 28.51 4.81 -54.51
N VAL A 177 28.20 4.82 -55.83
CA VAL A 177 26.82 4.85 -56.32
C VAL A 177 26.04 3.64 -55.82
N ASP A 178 26.58 2.43 -55.97
CA ASP A 178 25.93 1.19 -55.54
C ASP A 178 25.64 1.19 -54.02
N VAL A 179 26.57 1.70 -53.20
CA VAL A 179 26.38 1.81 -51.75
C VAL A 179 25.26 2.79 -51.42
N MET A 180 25.29 3.98 -52.01
CA MET A 180 24.31 5.03 -51.74
C MET A 180 22.90 4.66 -52.23
N GLU A 181 22.76 4.05 -53.41
CA GLU A 181 21.45 3.62 -53.95
C GLU A 181 20.80 2.53 -53.07
N LYS A 182 21.59 1.55 -52.60
CA LYS A 182 21.07 0.47 -51.75
C LYS A 182 20.72 0.93 -50.33
N LEU A 183 21.32 2.02 -49.85
CA LEU A 183 21.09 2.59 -48.52
C LEU A 183 20.21 3.85 -48.56
N GLN A 184 19.62 4.20 -49.70
CA GLN A 184 18.85 5.43 -49.89
C GLN A 184 17.62 5.55 -48.97
N ASN A 185 17.01 4.43 -48.56
CA ASN A 185 15.84 4.38 -47.67
C ASN A 185 16.21 4.21 -46.17
N THR A 186 17.43 4.57 -45.78
CA THR A 186 17.90 4.47 -44.38
C THR A 186 18.09 5.86 -43.75
N SER A 187 18.42 5.92 -42.46
CA SER A 187 18.71 7.16 -41.72
C SER A 187 20.09 7.78 -42.08
N ILE A 188 20.76 7.27 -43.12
CA ILE A 188 22.13 7.61 -43.48
C ILE A 188 22.18 8.81 -44.43
N HIS A 189 22.97 9.83 -44.09
CA HIS A 189 23.33 10.92 -45.01
C HIS A 189 24.74 10.71 -45.54
N PHE A 190 24.96 10.98 -46.83
CA PHE A 190 26.23 10.73 -47.50
C PHE A 190 26.97 12.04 -47.84
N GLY A 191 28.28 12.02 -47.73
CA GLY A 191 29.19 13.03 -48.26
C GLY A 191 30.31 12.38 -49.06
N ALA A 192 30.97 13.13 -49.94
CA ALA A 192 32.05 12.60 -50.76
C ALA A 192 33.17 13.63 -50.93
N VAL A 193 34.41 13.18 -50.72
CA VAL A 193 35.64 13.97 -50.85
C VAL A 193 36.64 13.16 -51.66
N GLN A 194 37.22 13.78 -52.68
CA GLN A 194 38.31 13.21 -53.46
C GLN A 194 39.64 13.85 -53.06
N PHE A 195 40.72 13.06 -53.03
CA PHE A 195 42.05 13.56 -52.62
C PHE A 195 43.22 12.97 -53.40
N SER A 196 44.24 13.81 -53.60
CA SER A 196 45.58 13.49 -54.12
C SER A 196 46.63 14.36 -53.42
N ASP A 197 47.32 15.27 -54.12
CA ASP A 197 48.09 16.39 -53.53
C ASP A 197 47.18 17.59 -53.19
N ARG A 198 45.88 17.47 -53.51
CA ARG A 198 44.83 18.43 -53.20
C ARG A 198 43.58 17.71 -52.72
N VAL A 199 42.90 18.29 -51.74
CA VAL A 199 41.63 17.77 -51.20
C VAL A 199 40.47 18.59 -51.78
N GLN A 200 39.43 17.92 -52.30
CA GLN A 200 38.23 18.58 -52.82
C GLN A 200 36.96 17.87 -52.38
N THR A 201 36.02 18.64 -51.83
CA THR A 201 34.65 18.18 -51.59
C THR A 201 33.91 18.02 -52.92
N VAL A 202 33.37 16.83 -53.17
CA VAL A 202 32.51 16.54 -54.31
C VAL A 202 31.08 16.95 -54.00
N PHE A 203 30.58 16.53 -52.83
CA PHE A 203 29.33 17.02 -52.24
C PHE A 203 29.33 16.84 -50.72
N THR A 204 28.57 17.70 -50.04
CA THR A 204 28.40 17.70 -48.57
C THR A 204 27.18 16.87 -48.12
N LEU A 205 27.10 16.59 -46.81
CA LEU A 205 25.95 15.90 -46.21
C LEU A 205 24.64 16.69 -46.44
N LYS A 206 24.73 18.02 -46.38
CA LYS A 206 23.62 18.95 -46.67
C LYS A 206 23.13 18.86 -48.10
N GLU A 207 24.05 18.80 -49.07
CA GLU A 207 23.70 18.70 -50.49
C GLU A 207 23.06 17.35 -50.82
N PHE A 208 23.54 16.26 -50.21
CA PHE A 208 22.92 14.95 -50.34
C PHE A 208 21.50 14.94 -49.74
N ALA A 209 21.32 15.49 -48.53
CA ALA A 209 20.02 15.58 -47.89
C ALA A 209 18.99 16.39 -48.72
N ALA A 210 19.45 17.45 -49.41
CA ALA A 210 18.61 18.23 -50.31
C ALA A 210 18.28 17.50 -51.62
N ARG A 211 19.21 16.70 -52.14
CA ARG A 211 19.07 15.95 -53.40
C ARG A 211 19.71 14.57 -53.28
N PRO A 212 18.97 13.55 -52.79
CA PRO A 212 19.50 12.21 -52.58
C PRO A 212 19.52 11.41 -53.88
N GLN A 213 20.22 11.90 -54.91
CA GLN A 213 20.36 11.26 -56.23
C GLN A 213 21.84 10.98 -56.54
N PRO A 214 22.38 9.81 -56.14
CA PRO A 214 23.81 9.51 -56.19
C PRO A 214 24.45 9.67 -57.58
N ARG A 215 23.75 9.25 -58.63
CA ARG A 215 24.24 9.34 -60.01
C ARG A 215 24.40 10.77 -60.51
N GLU A 216 23.51 11.67 -60.11
CA GLU A 216 23.61 13.09 -60.47
C GLU A 216 24.74 13.78 -59.71
N LEU A 217 24.85 13.49 -58.41
CA LEU A 217 25.90 14.05 -57.54
C LEU A 217 27.32 13.65 -58.00
N LEU A 218 27.47 12.52 -58.68
CA LEU A 218 28.75 12.01 -59.18
C LEU A 218 28.94 12.11 -60.70
N GLN A 219 28.04 12.76 -61.44
CA GLN A 219 28.04 12.76 -62.91
C GLN A 219 29.28 13.45 -63.52
N GLY A 220 29.76 14.53 -62.90
CA GLY A 220 30.88 15.36 -63.37
C GLY A 220 32.23 15.05 -62.71
N LEU A 221 32.36 13.88 -62.06
CA LEU A 221 33.57 13.52 -61.34
C LEU A 221 34.70 13.11 -62.30
N GLU A 222 35.81 13.85 -62.29
CA GLU A 222 37.00 13.59 -63.11
C GLU A 222 38.24 13.33 -62.23
N GLN A 223 39.05 12.33 -62.61
CA GLN A 223 40.31 12.02 -61.94
C GLN A 223 41.35 13.09 -62.30
N ARG A 224 42.02 13.67 -61.30
CA ARG A 224 43.02 14.73 -61.52
C ARG A 224 44.46 14.23 -61.53
N GLY A 225 44.75 13.11 -60.87
CA GLY A 225 46.12 12.66 -60.66
C GLY A 225 46.85 13.55 -59.65
N GLY A 226 48.05 13.14 -59.26
CA GLY A 226 48.83 13.79 -58.21
C GLY A 226 49.48 12.77 -57.27
N LEU A 227 49.87 13.26 -56.09
CA LEU A 227 50.37 12.45 -54.97
C LEU A 227 49.19 11.89 -54.14
N THR A 228 49.45 11.35 -52.95
CA THR A 228 48.47 10.65 -52.11
C THR A 228 48.52 11.19 -50.68
N ASP A 229 48.21 12.48 -50.49
CA ASP A 229 48.30 13.17 -49.20
C ASP A 229 47.11 12.80 -48.29
N THR A 230 47.24 11.64 -47.63
CA THR A 230 46.18 10.96 -46.88
C THR A 230 45.93 11.61 -45.52
N PHE A 231 46.98 12.05 -44.80
CA PHE A 231 46.81 12.67 -43.49
C PHE A 231 46.08 14.01 -43.61
N ALA A 232 46.49 14.85 -44.56
CA ALA A 232 45.83 16.12 -44.86
C ALA A 232 44.35 15.93 -45.23
N ALA A 233 44.04 14.89 -46.02
CA ALA A 233 42.69 14.58 -46.44
C ALA A 233 41.76 14.14 -45.28
N ILE A 234 42.25 13.30 -44.38
CA ILE A 234 41.50 12.90 -43.16
C ILE A 234 41.25 14.12 -42.27
N GLY A 235 42.27 14.96 -42.06
CA GLY A 235 42.12 16.18 -41.27
C GLY A 235 41.10 17.16 -41.85
N PHE A 236 41.08 17.30 -43.19
CA PHE A 236 40.09 18.11 -43.90
C PHE A 236 38.66 17.58 -43.70
N VAL A 237 38.43 16.28 -43.89
CA VAL A 237 37.11 15.66 -43.71
C VAL A 237 36.62 15.84 -42.27
N ALA A 238 37.50 15.59 -41.30
CA ALA A 238 37.17 15.72 -39.89
C ALA A 238 36.73 17.13 -39.52
N LYS A 239 37.38 18.16 -40.09
CA LYS A 239 37.12 19.56 -39.81
C LYS A 239 35.91 20.12 -40.57
N GLU A 240 35.88 19.91 -41.89
CA GLU A 240 34.99 20.62 -42.80
C GLU A 240 33.70 19.83 -43.11
N LEU A 241 33.79 18.51 -43.34
CA LEU A 241 32.62 17.71 -43.75
C LEU A 241 31.77 17.25 -42.57
N PHE A 242 32.38 16.96 -41.43
CA PHE A 242 31.67 16.65 -40.18
C PHE A 242 31.33 17.90 -39.36
N SER A 243 31.11 19.03 -40.03
CA SER A 243 30.62 20.28 -39.44
C SER A 243 29.11 20.42 -39.63
N GLU A 244 28.44 21.11 -38.70
CA GLU A 244 27.00 21.39 -38.83
C GLU A 244 26.70 22.25 -40.08
N GLU A 245 27.64 23.12 -40.47
CA GLU A 245 27.53 23.94 -41.69
C GLU A 245 27.45 23.09 -42.96
N ALA A 246 28.20 21.98 -43.00
CA ALA A 246 28.19 20.99 -44.07
C ALA A 246 27.02 19.98 -43.97
N GLY A 247 26.15 20.09 -42.94
CA GLY A 247 24.98 19.26 -42.74
C GLY A 247 25.18 18.05 -41.83
N ALA A 248 26.28 17.99 -41.07
CA ALA A 248 26.48 16.95 -40.05
C ALA A 248 25.49 17.15 -38.89
N ARG A 249 24.90 16.05 -38.41
CA ARG A 249 23.88 16.05 -37.36
C ARG A 249 24.53 15.86 -35.98
N PRO A 250 24.19 16.66 -34.95
CA PRO A 250 24.86 16.65 -33.65
C PRO A 250 24.71 15.34 -32.85
N GLY A 251 23.74 14.50 -33.19
CA GLY A 251 23.55 13.15 -32.61
C GLY A 251 23.82 11.99 -33.59
N ALA A 252 24.30 12.26 -34.80
CA ALA A 252 24.58 11.21 -35.78
C ALA A 252 25.97 10.62 -35.62
N ARG A 253 26.07 9.33 -35.92
CA ARG A 253 27.34 8.61 -35.91
C ARG A 253 28.16 9.01 -37.12
N ARG A 254 29.41 9.43 -36.92
CA ARG A 254 30.30 9.91 -37.99
C ARG A 254 31.14 8.75 -38.50
N VAL A 255 30.98 8.40 -39.77
CA VAL A 255 31.70 7.29 -40.42
C VAL A 255 32.48 7.81 -41.62
N LEU A 256 33.78 7.56 -41.66
CA LEU A 256 34.65 7.85 -42.79
C LEU A 256 35.02 6.55 -43.50
N VAL A 257 34.67 6.42 -44.78
CA VAL A 257 35.08 5.29 -45.62
C VAL A 257 36.18 5.77 -46.57
N MET A 258 37.43 5.43 -46.25
CA MET A 258 38.60 5.77 -47.05
C MET A 258 38.89 4.68 -48.10
N ILE A 259 39.14 5.07 -49.35
CA ILE A 259 39.46 4.14 -50.45
C ILE A 259 40.75 4.63 -51.12
N THR A 260 41.81 3.82 -51.12
CA THR A 260 43.13 4.19 -51.68
C THR A 260 43.87 3.00 -52.30
N ASP A 261 44.79 3.28 -53.23
CA ASP A 261 45.59 2.28 -53.95
C ASP A 261 47.11 2.32 -53.66
N GLY A 262 47.55 3.28 -52.83
CA GLY A 262 48.96 3.52 -52.52
C GLY A 262 49.23 4.01 -51.09
N ASP A 263 50.51 4.07 -50.73
CA ASP A 263 50.95 4.60 -49.43
C ASP A 263 50.79 6.13 -49.38
N ALA A 264 50.58 6.68 -48.19
CA ALA A 264 50.47 8.12 -48.02
C ALA A 264 51.81 8.82 -48.32
N THR A 265 51.77 9.91 -49.07
CA THR A 265 52.95 10.72 -49.41
C THR A 265 53.27 11.81 -48.37
N ASP A 266 52.33 12.05 -47.46
CA ASP A 266 52.44 12.99 -46.36
C ASP A 266 52.53 12.28 -45.00
N HIS A 267 52.90 13.04 -43.97
CA HIS A 267 52.94 12.54 -42.59
C HIS A 267 52.58 13.65 -41.60
N ASP A 268 51.33 13.63 -41.11
CA ASP A 268 50.86 14.52 -40.05
C ASP A 268 49.94 13.75 -39.07
N PRO A 269 50.50 13.13 -38.02
CA PRO A 269 49.71 12.33 -37.07
C PRO A 269 48.62 13.14 -36.36
N LYS A 270 48.74 14.47 -36.25
CA LYS A 270 47.73 15.31 -35.59
C LYS A 270 46.38 15.30 -36.31
N ALA A 271 46.38 15.05 -37.61
CA ALA A 271 45.16 14.93 -38.39
C ALA A 271 44.33 13.70 -37.98
N LEU A 272 44.99 12.63 -37.52
CA LEU A 272 44.34 11.43 -36.99
C LEU A 272 43.79 11.67 -35.59
N ASP A 273 44.57 12.33 -34.73
CA ASP A 273 44.13 12.73 -33.38
C ASP A 273 42.84 13.57 -33.46
N ALA A 274 42.80 14.56 -34.36
CA ALA A 274 41.62 15.40 -34.58
C ALA A 274 40.38 14.60 -35.05
N ALA A 275 40.58 13.51 -35.80
CA ALA A 275 39.50 12.62 -36.20
C ALA A 275 39.03 11.71 -35.05
N GLU A 276 39.93 11.29 -34.17
CA GLU A 276 39.61 10.52 -32.96
C GLU A 276 38.86 11.34 -31.92
N GLU A 277 39.32 12.56 -31.63
CA GLU A 277 38.68 13.50 -30.70
C GLU A 277 37.23 13.83 -31.11
N ARG A 278 36.95 13.83 -32.42
CA ARG A 278 35.61 14.04 -32.98
C ARG A 278 34.76 12.77 -33.08
N GLY A 279 35.27 11.63 -32.60
CA GLY A 279 34.56 10.35 -32.57
C GLY A 279 34.26 9.77 -33.96
N ILE A 280 35.13 9.98 -34.94
CA ILE A 280 34.93 9.52 -36.32
C ILE A 280 35.38 8.06 -36.45
N HIS A 281 34.45 7.18 -36.85
CA HIS A 281 34.75 5.79 -37.17
C HIS A 281 35.33 5.67 -38.59
N ARG A 282 36.60 5.29 -38.71
CA ARG A 282 37.35 5.26 -39.97
C ARG A 282 37.49 3.82 -40.47
N TYR A 283 36.90 3.54 -41.63
CA TYR A 283 37.01 2.29 -42.37
C TYR A 283 37.92 2.50 -43.59
N VAL A 284 38.94 1.68 -43.75
CA VAL A 284 39.98 1.87 -44.78
C VAL A 284 39.95 0.69 -45.74
N ILE A 285 39.82 1.00 -47.03
CA ILE A 285 39.81 0.05 -48.14
C ILE A 285 41.07 0.30 -48.98
N GLY A 286 42.09 -0.53 -48.77
CA GLY A 286 43.27 -0.59 -49.63
C GLY A 286 43.00 -1.50 -50.82
N VAL A 287 43.24 -1.04 -52.04
CA VAL A 287 42.98 -1.80 -53.27
C VAL A 287 44.25 -1.97 -54.09
N GLY A 288 44.54 -3.20 -54.50
CA GLY A 288 45.67 -3.53 -55.38
C GLY A 288 46.80 -4.28 -54.68
N ASN A 289 47.78 -4.68 -55.47
CA ASN A 289 48.86 -5.59 -55.02
C ASN A 289 49.86 -4.96 -54.05
N ASN A 290 49.85 -3.63 -53.92
CA ASN A 290 50.73 -2.87 -53.02
C ASN A 290 50.47 -3.22 -51.54
N PHE A 291 49.30 -3.76 -51.20
CA PHE A 291 48.90 -4.05 -49.82
C PHE A 291 48.86 -5.54 -49.45
N ASN A 292 49.44 -6.42 -50.30
CA ASN A 292 49.41 -7.87 -50.11
C ASN A 292 50.38 -8.39 -49.02
N SER A 293 51.17 -7.53 -48.38
CA SER A 293 52.09 -7.93 -47.30
C SER A 293 51.51 -7.65 -45.90
N PRO A 294 51.90 -8.42 -44.86
CA PRO A 294 51.48 -8.15 -43.48
C PRO A 294 51.88 -6.75 -43.00
N ASP A 295 53.04 -6.25 -43.45
CA ASP A 295 53.58 -4.95 -43.07
C ASP A 295 52.76 -3.79 -43.65
N THR A 296 52.31 -3.91 -44.91
CA THR A 296 51.47 -2.90 -45.58
C THR A 296 50.04 -2.89 -45.03
N LYS A 297 49.50 -4.05 -44.63
CA LYS A 297 48.24 -4.10 -43.87
C LYS A 297 48.35 -3.39 -42.52
N ARG A 298 49.49 -3.53 -41.83
CA ARG A 298 49.76 -2.84 -40.56
C ARG A 298 49.94 -1.33 -40.76
N TYR A 299 50.50 -0.91 -41.89
CA TYR A 299 50.56 0.49 -42.27
C TYR A 299 49.16 1.10 -42.47
N LEU A 300 48.25 0.42 -43.19
CA LEU A 300 46.87 0.90 -43.35
C LEU A 300 46.06 0.94 -42.04
N GLN A 301 46.44 0.15 -41.04
CA GLN A 301 45.78 0.16 -39.72
C GLN A 301 45.91 1.49 -38.99
N GLN A 302 46.95 2.29 -39.27
CA GLN A 302 47.09 3.61 -38.62
C GLN A 302 45.97 4.59 -39.02
N PHE A 303 45.39 4.42 -40.22
CA PHE A 303 44.33 5.28 -40.72
C PHE A 303 42.93 4.81 -40.31
N ALA A 304 42.80 3.55 -39.84
CA ALA A 304 41.53 2.96 -39.44
C ALA A 304 41.29 3.08 -37.93
N SER A 305 40.03 2.95 -37.48
CA SER A 305 39.70 2.97 -36.04
C SER A 305 40.03 1.67 -35.29
N GLY A 306 40.53 0.64 -35.98
CA GLY A 306 40.94 -0.63 -35.36
C GLY A 306 41.23 -1.74 -36.37
N PRO A 307 41.76 -2.89 -35.93
CA PRO A 307 42.22 -3.97 -36.82
C PRO A 307 41.10 -4.60 -37.66
N GLY A 308 39.84 -4.50 -37.23
CA GLY A 308 38.65 -4.95 -37.98
C GLY A 308 38.10 -3.95 -39.01
N PHE A 309 38.68 -2.75 -39.08
CA PHE A 309 38.25 -1.65 -39.96
C PHE A 309 39.18 -1.43 -41.16
N VAL A 310 40.12 -2.35 -41.40
CA VAL A 310 40.98 -2.35 -42.60
C VAL A 310 40.58 -3.50 -43.50
N LYS A 311 40.27 -3.19 -44.75
CA LYS A 311 40.08 -4.17 -45.81
C LYS A 311 41.12 -3.98 -46.90
N VAL A 312 41.76 -5.09 -47.26
CA VAL A 312 42.64 -5.14 -48.43
C VAL A 312 41.95 -5.96 -49.52
N LEU A 313 41.86 -5.40 -50.73
CA LEU A 313 41.30 -6.04 -51.91
C LEU A 313 42.41 -6.27 -52.94
N GLU A 314 42.44 -7.47 -53.52
CA GLU A 314 43.39 -7.81 -54.60
C GLU A 314 43.15 -6.99 -55.88
N SER A 315 41.90 -6.61 -56.16
CA SER A 315 41.54 -5.87 -57.36
C SER A 315 40.28 -5.00 -57.17
N PHE A 316 40.12 -3.99 -58.03
CA PHE A 316 39.01 -3.03 -57.98
C PHE A 316 37.65 -3.66 -58.32
N GLU A 317 37.61 -4.77 -59.06
CA GLU A 317 36.38 -5.50 -59.36
C GLU A 317 35.73 -6.09 -58.10
N ARG A 318 36.53 -6.37 -57.05
CA ARG A 318 36.03 -6.91 -55.77
C ARG A 318 35.31 -5.87 -54.90
N LEU A 319 35.40 -4.58 -55.21
CA LEU A 319 34.66 -3.53 -54.50
C LEU A 319 33.14 -3.81 -54.50
N ARG A 320 32.60 -4.37 -55.60
CA ARG A 320 31.17 -4.74 -55.71
C ARG A 320 30.73 -5.78 -54.67
N GLY A 321 31.63 -6.70 -54.29
CA GLY A 321 31.35 -7.72 -53.27
C GLY A 321 31.48 -7.21 -51.83
N LEU A 322 32.14 -6.06 -51.63
CA LEU A 322 32.40 -5.50 -50.31
C LEU A 322 31.19 -4.83 -49.67
N PHE A 323 30.14 -4.52 -50.46
CA PHE A 323 28.93 -3.87 -49.97
C PHE A 323 28.30 -4.60 -48.77
N GLN A 324 28.16 -5.92 -48.81
CA GLN A 324 27.55 -6.69 -47.71
C GLN A 324 28.36 -6.62 -46.41
N GLU A 325 29.70 -6.60 -46.52
CA GLU A 325 30.60 -6.50 -45.38
C GLU A 325 30.63 -5.07 -44.81
N LEU A 326 30.69 -4.06 -45.68
CA LEU A 326 30.58 -2.66 -45.29
C LEU A 326 29.23 -2.39 -44.61
N GLN A 327 28.14 -2.92 -45.16
CA GLN A 327 26.80 -2.82 -44.59
C GLN A 327 26.72 -3.50 -43.21
N ALA A 328 27.26 -4.72 -43.05
CA ALA A 328 27.33 -5.39 -41.75
C ALA A 328 28.14 -4.57 -40.72
N ARG A 329 29.21 -3.89 -41.15
CA ARG A 329 29.99 -3.00 -40.29
C ARG A 329 29.29 -1.70 -39.97
N LEU A 330 28.54 -1.13 -40.90
CA LEU A 330 27.69 0.04 -40.65
C LEU A 330 26.61 -0.31 -39.60
N TYR A 331 26.04 -1.52 -39.65
CA TYR A 331 25.14 -2.01 -38.60
C TYR A 331 25.84 -2.23 -37.24
N ASP A 332 27.08 -2.75 -37.22
CA ASP A 332 27.87 -2.84 -35.99
C ASP A 332 28.21 -1.45 -35.40
N ILE A 333 28.34 -0.42 -36.25
CA ILE A 333 28.62 0.97 -35.86
C ILE A 333 27.34 1.70 -35.42
N GLU A 334 26.18 1.41 -36.03
CA GLU A 334 24.85 1.87 -35.58
C GLU A 334 24.57 1.43 -34.13
N GLY A 335 25.07 0.26 -33.71
CA GLY A 335 24.76 -0.35 -32.42
C GLY A 335 25.77 -0.12 -31.30
N THR A 336 25.76 1.04 -30.64
CA THR A 336 26.20 1.18 -29.21
C THR A 336 25.56 2.40 -28.54
N THR A 337 24.25 2.56 -28.64
CA THR A 337 23.52 3.17 -27.53
C THR A 337 23.04 2.02 -26.67
N GLN A 338 23.70 1.78 -25.53
CA GLN A 338 22.98 1.13 -24.44
C GLN A 338 21.75 2.00 -24.20
N LEU A 339 20.55 1.45 -24.38
CA LEU A 339 19.33 2.13 -23.95
C LEU A 339 19.44 2.30 -22.44
N HIS A 340 19.79 3.50 -21.99
CA HIS A 340 19.78 3.86 -20.57
C HIS A 340 18.35 4.12 -20.08
N SER A 341 17.41 4.37 -21.01
CA SER A 341 16.00 4.59 -20.76
C SER A 341 15.15 3.99 -21.88
N PHE A 342 14.05 3.31 -21.54
CA PHE A 342 13.09 2.70 -22.46
C PHE A 342 11.74 3.41 -22.31
N HIS A 343 11.06 3.71 -23.42
CA HIS A 343 9.69 4.21 -23.48
C HIS A 343 8.72 3.04 -23.71
N LEU A 344 8.57 2.54 -24.96
CA LEU A 344 7.69 1.40 -25.27
C LEU A 344 8.42 0.15 -25.77
N GLU A 345 9.75 0.21 -25.92
CA GLU A 345 10.59 -0.89 -26.42
C GLU A 345 10.46 -2.17 -25.58
N MET A 346 10.16 -2.01 -24.28
CA MET A 346 10.00 -3.10 -23.31
C MET A 346 8.62 -3.09 -22.65
N CYS A 347 7.60 -2.53 -23.32
CA CYS A 347 6.31 -2.22 -22.70
C CYS A 347 5.58 -3.43 -22.13
N SER A 348 5.82 -4.65 -22.63
CA SER A 348 5.10 -5.87 -22.23
C SER A 348 3.59 -5.66 -22.16
N SER A 349 3.05 -5.00 -23.19
CA SER A 349 1.61 -4.78 -23.35
C SER A 349 0.84 -6.11 -23.34
N GLY A 350 -0.46 -6.08 -23.06
CA GLY A 350 -1.27 -7.30 -23.04
C GLY A 350 -1.11 -8.16 -21.79
N ILE A 351 -0.40 -7.68 -20.76
CA ILE A 351 -0.29 -8.37 -19.46
C ILE A 351 -1.61 -8.36 -18.68
N SER A 352 -2.43 -7.33 -18.89
CA SER A 352 -3.78 -7.16 -18.39
C SER A 352 -4.66 -6.56 -19.49
N VAL A 353 -5.95 -6.87 -19.46
CA VAL A 353 -6.90 -6.34 -20.43
C VAL A 353 -8.28 -6.24 -19.79
N ASP A 354 -9.00 -5.16 -20.09
CA ASP A 354 -10.40 -5.00 -19.72
C ASP A 354 -11.16 -4.18 -20.77
N VAL A 355 -12.49 -4.27 -20.76
CA VAL A 355 -13.38 -3.62 -21.72
C VAL A 355 -14.39 -2.75 -20.99
N ILE A 356 -14.34 -1.45 -21.27
CA ILE A 356 -14.98 -0.41 -20.45
C ILE A 356 -15.87 0.42 -21.34
N GLN A 357 -17.20 0.22 -21.23
CA GLN A 357 -18.20 0.89 -22.07
C GLN A 357 -17.88 0.79 -23.59
N GLY A 358 -17.37 -0.37 -24.04
CA GLY A 358 -16.99 -0.63 -25.43
C GLY A 358 -15.57 -0.18 -25.83
N ARG A 359 -14.82 0.44 -24.91
CA ARG A 359 -13.40 0.78 -25.10
C ARG A 359 -12.51 -0.33 -24.57
N ARG A 360 -11.51 -0.73 -25.35
CA ARG A 360 -10.58 -1.81 -25.01
C ARG A 360 -9.30 -1.19 -24.45
N VAL A 361 -8.92 -1.60 -23.25
CA VAL A 361 -7.75 -1.04 -22.56
C VAL A 361 -6.84 -2.19 -22.17
N THR A 362 -5.54 -2.03 -22.41
CA THR A 362 -4.52 -2.99 -21.97
C THR A 362 -3.41 -2.32 -21.19
N GLY A 363 -2.88 -3.02 -20.19
CA GLY A 363 -1.75 -2.55 -19.41
C GLY A 363 -0.43 -2.76 -20.14
N ALA A 364 0.49 -1.81 -19.95
CA ALA A 364 1.84 -1.79 -20.52
C ALA A 364 2.87 -1.55 -19.39
N VAL A 365 3.04 -2.56 -18.53
CA VAL A 365 3.80 -2.45 -17.26
C VAL A 365 5.27 -2.08 -17.43
N GLY A 366 5.87 -2.40 -18.58
CA GLY A 366 7.27 -2.10 -18.86
C GLY A 366 7.50 -0.73 -19.52
N ALA A 367 6.43 0.03 -19.75
CA ALA A 367 6.52 1.36 -20.34
C ALA A 367 7.29 2.33 -19.42
N ASP A 368 8.02 3.27 -20.00
CA ASP A 368 8.79 4.32 -19.32
C ASP A 368 9.65 3.79 -18.16
N ASN A 369 10.59 2.89 -18.48
CA ASN A 369 11.47 2.21 -17.51
C ASN A 369 10.70 1.45 -16.42
N TRP A 370 9.66 0.71 -16.82
CA TRP A 370 8.78 -0.03 -15.91
C TRP A 370 7.91 0.86 -15.00
N ALA A 371 7.74 2.14 -15.33
CA ALA A 371 6.78 3.00 -14.61
C ALA A 371 5.38 2.48 -14.85
N GLY A 372 5.19 1.91 -16.04
CA GLY A 372 3.96 1.35 -16.53
C GLY A 372 3.05 2.41 -17.11
N GLY A 373 1.98 1.96 -17.71
CA GLY A 373 1.00 2.80 -18.38
C GLY A 373 -0.11 1.96 -18.98
N LEU A 374 -1.03 2.62 -19.66
CA LEU A 374 -2.16 1.99 -20.32
C LEU A 374 -2.11 2.29 -21.83
N LEU A 375 -2.66 1.37 -22.62
CA LEU A 375 -2.87 1.55 -24.05
C LEU A 375 -4.36 1.37 -24.34
N GLU A 376 -4.98 2.41 -24.90
CA GLU A 376 -6.33 2.34 -25.43
C GLU A 376 -6.29 1.86 -26.88
N LEU A 377 -6.97 0.75 -27.16
CA LEU A 377 -6.99 0.10 -28.47
C LEU A 377 -8.20 0.59 -29.28
N LEU A 378 -7.96 1.36 -30.34
CA LEU A 378 -9.01 1.83 -31.26
C LEU A 378 -9.23 0.81 -32.40
N GLU A 379 -10.41 0.86 -33.04
CA GLU A 379 -10.85 -0.13 -34.05
C GLU A 379 -9.93 -0.28 -35.29
N LEU A 380 -9.08 0.71 -35.56
CA LEU A 380 -8.15 0.71 -36.70
C LEU A 380 -6.70 0.58 -36.20
N GLN A 381 -6.01 -0.40 -36.77
CA GLN A 381 -4.70 -0.98 -36.41
C GLN A 381 -3.51 0.00 -36.23
N GLU A 382 -3.71 1.30 -36.44
CA GLU A 382 -2.64 2.32 -36.44
C GLU A 382 -2.83 3.46 -35.42
N ASN A 383 -4.00 3.56 -34.77
CA ASN A 383 -4.25 4.61 -33.77
C ASN A 383 -4.43 3.96 -32.40
N GLU A 384 -3.39 3.96 -31.59
CA GLU A 384 -3.45 3.64 -30.16
C GLU A 384 -3.13 4.90 -29.35
N THR A 385 -3.75 5.04 -28.18
CA THR A 385 -3.46 6.15 -27.27
C THR A 385 -2.73 5.61 -26.05
N PHE A 386 -1.50 6.06 -25.85
CA PHE A 386 -0.72 5.74 -24.65
C PHE A 386 -1.06 6.70 -23.52
N VAL A 387 -1.39 6.13 -22.36
CA VAL A 387 -1.66 6.87 -21.13
C VAL A 387 -0.49 6.62 -20.17
N PRO A 388 0.40 7.61 -19.97
CA PRO A 388 1.58 7.46 -19.14
C PRO A 388 1.23 7.42 -17.65
N ASN A 389 2.18 6.97 -16.84
CA ASN A 389 2.08 7.08 -15.38
C ASN A 389 2.07 8.57 -14.96
N PRO A 390 1.07 9.03 -14.20
CA PRO A 390 0.95 10.45 -13.82
C PRO A 390 1.93 10.90 -12.74
N HIS A 391 2.66 9.99 -12.09
CA HIS A 391 3.63 10.30 -11.04
C HIS A 391 5.11 10.06 -11.45
N PRO A 392 5.60 10.62 -12.58
CA PRO A 392 6.93 10.29 -13.11
C PRO A 392 8.09 10.97 -12.35
N LYS A 393 7.80 11.97 -11.49
CA LYS A 393 8.82 12.79 -10.79
C LYS A 393 9.04 12.42 -9.33
N GLU A 394 8.11 11.71 -8.71
CA GLU A 394 8.19 11.27 -7.30
C GLU A 394 8.50 9.76 -7.17
N SER A 395 8.34 9.00 -8.24
CA SER A 395 8.58 7.57 -8.26
C SER A 395 9.98 7.22 -8.78
N ARG A 396 10.67 6.31 -8.09
CA ARG A 396 11.65 5.46 -8.79
C ARG A 396 10.88 4.73 -9.90
N PRO A 397 11.42 4.63 -11.11
CA PRO A 397 10.63 4.30 -12.29
C PRO A 397 10.02 2.89 -12.29
N GLU A 398 10.18 2.01 -11.30
CA GLU A 398 9.69 0.62 -11.35
C GLU A 398 8.31 0.41 -10.68
N GLY A 399 7.27 1.08 -11.17
CA GLY A 399 5.92 1.05 -10.58
C GLY A 399 4.99 -0.08 -11.04
N TYR A 400 5.17 -0.58 -12.27
CA TYR A 400 4.29 -1.55 -12.94
C TYR A 400 2.82 -1.09 -13.05
N LEU A 401 2.57 0.19 -13.33
CA LEU A 401 1.21 0.65 -13.61
C LEU A 401 0.62 -0.12 -14.80
N GLY A 402 -0.64 -0.54 -14.66
CA GLY A 402 -1.33 -1.38 -15.64
C GLY A 402 -1.17 -2.87 -15.39
N TYR A 403 -0.63 -3.30 -14.25
CA TYR A 403 -0.53 -4.73 -13.91
C TYR A 403 -1.91 -5.39 -13.79
N ALA A 404 -2.89 -4.65 -13.27
CA ALA A 404 -4.30 -5.04 -13.20
C ALA A 404 -5.19 -3.89 -13.65
N LEU A 405 -6.35 -4.20 -14.22
CA LEU A 405 -7.34 -3.24 -14.70
C LEU A 405 -8.72 -3.62 -14.19
N ALA A 406 -9.53 -2.61 -13.89
CA ALA A 406 -10.96 -2.76 -13.68
C ALA A 406 -11.69 -1.51 -14.19
N GLY A 407 -12.69 -1.70 -15.05
CA GLY A 407 -13.64 -0.67 -15.43
C GLY A 407 -14.67 -0.42 -14.35
N LEU A 408 -14.92 0.85 -14.03
CA LEU A 408 -16.00 1.26 -13.14
C LEU A 408 -17.16 1.83 -13.97
N ARG A 409 -18.37 1.31 -13.72
CA ARG A 409 -19.60 1.72 -14.37
C ARG A 409 -20.25 2.86 -13.59
N VAL A 410 -19.90 4.09 -13.94
CA VAL A 410 -20.55 5.30 -13.43
C VAL A 410 -21.46 5.88 -14.51
N PRO A 411 -22.74 6.22 -14.24
CA PRO A 411 -23.62 6.79 -15.25
C PRO A 411 -23.02 8.05 -15.89
N GLY A 412 -22.88 8.04 -17.21
CA GLY A 412 -22.36 9.18 -17.99
C GLY A 412 -20.85 9.42 -17.89
N ARG A 413 -20.08 8.54 -17.23
CA ARG A 413 -18.62 8.66 -17.09
C ARG A 413 -17.97 7.29 -17.29
N ALA A 414 -16.89 7.23 -18.07
CA ALA A 414 -16.08 6.02 -18.22
C ALA A 414 -14.87 6.13 -17.29
N LEU A 415 -14.80 5.28 -16.27
CA LEU A 415 -13.72 5.30 -15.28
C LEU A 415 -12.92 3.99 -15.33
N VAL A 416 -11.60 4.09 -15.15
CA VAL A 416 -10.68 2.94 -15.15
C VAL A 416 -9.79 2.99 -13.92
N ALA A 417 -9.81 1.93 -13.12
CA ALA A 417 -8.83 1.72 -12.08
C ALA A 417 -7.67 0.87 -12.64
N ALA A 418 -6.44 1.33 -12.45
CA ALA A 418 -5.23 0.64 -12.87
C ALA A 418 -4.29 0.41 -11.68
N GLY A 419 -3.90 -0.86 -11.50
CA GLY A 419 -3.01 -1.28 -10.44
C GLY A 419 -1.54 -1.06 -10.77
N ALA A 420 -0.76 -0.60 -9.79
CA ALA A 420 0.68 -0.40 -9.83
C ALA A 420 1.33 -1.06 -8.59
N PRO A 421 1.38 -2.41 -8.53
CA PRO A 421 1.72 -3.14 -7.31
C PRO A 421 3.17 -3.00 -6.82
N ARG A 422 4.04 -2.39 -7.63
CA ARG A 422 5.42 -2.06 -7.24
C ARG A 422 5.65 -0.57 -6.96
N HIS A 423 4.62 0.26 -7.08
CA HIS A 423 4.72 1.68 -6.78
C HIS A 423 5.24 1.89 -5.36
N LEU A 424 6.39 2.59 -5.22
CA LEU A 424 7.10 2.81 -3.96
C LEU A 424 7.37 1.52 -3.15
N TYR A 425 7.40 0.36 -3.82
CA TYR A 425 7.45 -0.98 -3.24
C TYR A 425 6.29 -1.36 -2.31
N VAL A 426 5.35 -0.46 -2.03
CA VAL A 426 4.14 -0.73 -1.23
C VAL A 426 2.95 -1.12 -2.11
N GLY A 427 2.92 -0.64 -3.35
CA GLY A 427 1.83 -0.81 -4.32
C GLY A 427 0.87 0.38 -4.33
N GLY A 428 0.12 0.54 -5.42
CA GLY A 428 -0.85 1.62 -5.58
C GLY A 428 -1.90 1.31 -6.64
N VAL A 429 -2.96 2.11 -6.67
CA VAL A 429 -4.01 2.07 -7.69
C VAL A 429 -4.29 3.50 -8.15
N VAL A 430 -4.31 3.72 -9.46
CA VAL A 430 -4.63 5.02 -10.05
C VAL A 430 -5.99 4.94 -10.71
N LEU A 431 -6.88 5.88 -10.37
CA LEU A 431 -8.20 6.01 -10.97
C LEU A 431 -8.17 7.08 -12.06
N PHE A 432 -8.52 6.68 -13.28
CA PHE A 432 -8.59 7.53 -14.44
C PHE A 432 -10.04 7.75 -14.89
N GLU A 433 -10.30 8.94 -15.42
CA GLU A 433 -11.48 9.27 -16.20
C GLU A 433 -11.11 9.31 -17.69
N VAL A 434 -11.83 8.51 -18.48
CA VAL A 434 -11.63 8.38 -19.92
C VAL A 434 -12.42 9.50 -20.62
N PRO A 435 -11.78 10.29 -21.49
CA PRO A 435 -12.44 11.38 -22.19
C PRO A 435 -13.41 10.88 -23.27
N GLU A 436 -14.55 11.55 -23.43
CA GLU A 436 -15.57 11.21 -24.45
C GLU A 436 -15.03 11.31 -25.89
N THR A 437 -14.10 12.25 -26.15
CA THR A 437 -13.38 12.45 -27.41
C THR A 437 -11.90 12.09 -27.26
N THR A 438 -11.14 12.02 -28.36
CA THR A 438 -9.67 11.87 -28.30
C THR A 438 -9.05 13.01 -27.50
N GLY A 439 -8.38 12.69 -26.39
CA GLY A 439 -7.79 13.64 -25.45
C GLY A 439 -7.06 12.92 -24.32
N ASP A 440 -6.43 13.68 -23.43
CA ASP A 440 -5.67 13.12 -22.31
C ASP A 440 -6.60 12.58 -21.21
N TRP A 441 -6.25 11.42 -20.68
CA TRP A 441 -6.97 10.81 -19.56
C TRP A 441 -6.73 11.61 -18.29
N LYS A 442 -7.80 11.91 -17.55
CA LYS A 442 -7.73 12.70 -16.32
C LYS A 442 -7.56 11.79 -15.12
N VAL A 443 -6.57 12.06 -14.28
CA VAL A 443 -6.40 11.36 -13.00
C VAL A 443 -7.39 11.93 -11.99
N LEU A 444 -8.22 11.08 -11.40
CA LEU A 444 -9.17 11.46 -10.36
C LEU A 444 -8.58 11.24 -8.96
N GLN A 445 -7.95 10.10 -8.74
CA GLN A 445 -7.47 9.69 -7.43
C GLN A 445 -6.30 8.71 -7.56
N THR A 446 -5.42 8.69 -6.57
CA THR A 446 -4.40 7.65 -6.37
C THR A 446 -4.58 7.06 -4.98
N LEU A 447 -4.64 5.73 -4.90
CA LEU A 447 -4.70 4.96 -3.66
C LEU A 447 -3.33 4.33 -3.43
N GLU A 448 -2.80 4.42 -2.22
CA GLU A 448 -1.49 3.88 -1.87
C GLU A 448 -1.62 2.69 -0.90
N GLY A 449 -0.75 1.70 -1.07
CA GLY A 449 -0.64 0.56 -0.17
C GLY A 449 0.11 0.92 1.10
N GLU A 450 -0.20 0.20 2.20
CA GLU A 450 0.39 0.48 3.52
C GLU A 450 1.70 -0.31 3.78
N GLN A 451 1.88 -1.46 3.13
CA GLN A 451 2.96 -2.41 3.47
C GLN A 451 3.85 -2.72 2.25
N VAL A 452 5.16 -2.60 2.47
CA VAL A 452 6.19 -2.95 1.47
C VAL A 452 6.12 -4.43 1.11
N GLY A 453 6.14 -4.71 -0.19
CA GLY A 453 6.07 -6.08 -0.71
C GLY A 453 4.68 -6.69 -0.67
N SER A 454 3.66 -5.97 -0.19
CA SER A 454 2.28 -6.49 -0.12
C SER A 454 1.63 -6.71 -1.49
N TYR A 455 2.19 -6.07 -2.53
CA TYR A 455 1.71 -6.12 -3.90
C TYR A 455 0.29 -5.52 -4.01
N PHE A 456 0.00 -4.45 -3.27
CA PHE A 456 -1.29 -3.77 -3.29
C PHE A 456 -1.63 -3.24 -4.68
N GLY A 457 -2.81 -3.59 -5.20
CA GLY A 457 -3.21 -3.27 -6.57
C GLY A 457 -2.85 -4.36 -7.58
N ALA A 458 -2.48 -5.56 -7.14
CA ALA A 458 -2.19 -6.69 -8.02
C ALA A 458 -3.43 -7.30 -8.69
N THR A 459 -4.59 -7.18 -8.05
CA THR A 459 -5.90 -7.57 -8.58
C THR A 459 -6.91 -6.48 -8.24
N LEU A 460 -7.84 -6.25 -9.18
CA LEU A 460 -8.90 -5.26 -9.05
C LEU A 460 -10.22 -5.91 -9.45
N CYS A 461 -11.29 -5.57 -8.75
CA CYS A 461 -12.63 -6.04 -9.09
C CYS A 461 -13.66 -4.95 -8.73
N ALA A 462 -14.38 -4.48 -9.75
CA ALA A 462 -15.48 -3.55 -9.56
C ALA A 462 -16.75 -4.30 -9.14
N LEU A 463 -17.44 -3.80 -8.14
CA LEU A 463 -18.69 -4.35 -7.64
C LEU A 463 -19.85 -3.45 -8.07
N ASP A 464 -20.69 -3.97 -8.97
CA ASP A 464 -21.84 -3.25 -9.51
C ASP A 464 -23.12 -3.65 -8.77
N GLN A 465 -23.86 -2.67 -8.23
CA GLN A 465 -25.18 -2.86 -7.61
C GLN A 465 -26.17 -1.87 -8.22
N GLY A 466 -27.39 -2.31 -8.54
CA GLY A 466 -28.41 -1.42 -9.10
C GLY A 466 -28.05 -0.77 -10.44
N GLY A 467 -27.11 -1.35 -11.20
CA GLY A 467 -26.72 -0.88 -12.53
C GLY A 467 -25.50 0.06 -12.57
N GLY A 468 -24.83 0.32 -11.45
CA GLY A 468 -23.58 1.07 -11.40
C GLY A 468 -22.61 0.55 -10.34
N THR A 469 -21.34 0.96 -10.41
CA THR A 469 -20.33 0.56 -9.45
C THR A 469 -20.54 1.24 -8.11
N VAL A 470 -20.63 0.45 -7.05
CA VAL A 470 -20.74 0.94 -5.66
C VAL A 470 -19.46 0.76 -4.86
N ALA A 471 -18.59 -0.17 -5.26
CA ALA A 471 -17.32 -0.41 -4.59
C ALA A 471 -16.24 -0.97 -5.54
N LEU A 472 -14.98 -0.75 -5.19
CA LEU A 472 -13.81 -1.35 -5.80
C LEU A 472 -13.07 -2.20 -4.76
N LEU A 473 -12.83 -3.46 -5.09
CA LEU A 473 -12.00 -4.36 -4.30
C LEU A 473 -10.57 -4.36 -4.84
N VAL A 474 -9.61 -4.19 -3.94
CA VAL A 474 -8.18 -4.10 -4.28
C VAL A 474 -7.39 -5.18 -3.54
N GLY A 475 -6.84 -6.14 -4.28
CA GLY A 475 -6.03 -7.22 -3.71
C GLY A 475 -4.59 -6.81 -3.42
N ALA A 476 -4.09 -7.27 -2.28
CA ALA A 476 -2.70 -7.23 -1.85
C ALA A 476 -2.26 -8.65 -1.43
N PRO A 477 -2.09 -9.57 -2.40
CA PRO A 477 -1.92 -11.00 -2.13
C PRO A 477 -0.62 -11.33 -1.39
N SER A 478 0.38 -10.46 -1.41
CA SER A 478 1.65 -10.67 -0.69
C SER A 478 1.68 -9.97 0.66
N HIS A 479 0.56 -9.41 1.13
CA HIS A 479 0.46 -8.83 2.46
C HIS A 479 0.76 -9.88 3.54
N TYR A 480 1.52 -9.51 4.56
CA TYR A 480 1.97 -10.40 5.63
C TYR A 480 1.76 -9.76 7.00
N ASP A 481 1.06 -10.46 7.90
CA ASP A 481 0.90 -10.05 9.30
C ASP A 481 1.23 -11.18 10.30
N GLY A 482 1.83 -12.27 9.82
CA GLY A 482 2.20 -13.45 10.60
C GLY A 482 1.05 -14.43 10.87
N ARG A 483 -0.21 -14.00 10.77
CA ARG A 483 -1.39 -14.85 10.99
C ARG A 483 -2.18 -15.10 9.69
N TRP A 484 -2.27 -14.10 8.83
CA TRP A 484 -2.92 -14.11 7.53
C TRP A 484 -1.90 -13.75 6.44
N GLY A 485 -2.06 -14.37 5.28
CA GLY A 485 -1.22 -14.15 4.10
C GLY A 485 -2.08 -13.69 2.93
N GLY A 486 -1.95 -12.41 2.59
CA GLY A 486 -2.79 -11.71 1.63
C GLY A 486 -3.94 -10.94 2.28
N ARG A 487 -4.40 -9.88 1.61
CA ARG A 487 -5.46 -8.99 2.08
C ARG A 487 -6.24 -8.43 0.89
N VAL A 488 -7.54 -8.16 1.05
CA VAL A 488 -8.33 -7.43 0.05
C VAL A 488 -8.92 -6.19 0.73
N HIS A 489 -8.70 -5.02 0.13
CA HIS A 489 -9.20 -3.74 0.63
C HIS A 489 -10.48 -3.39 -0.11
N LEU A 490 -11.49 -2.93 0.62
CA LEU A 490 -12.77 -2.50 0.08
C LEU A 490 -12.81 -0.96 0.06
N TYR A 491 -12.99 -0.39 -1.12
CA TYR A 491 -13.20 1.03 -1.31
C TYR A 491 -14.60 1.28 -1.83
N ARG A 492 -15.39 2.08 -1.13
CA ARG A 492 -16.75 2.44 -1.53
C ARG A 492 -16.73 3.69 -2.39
N TRP A 493 -17.56 3.72 -3.43
CA TRP A 493 -17.73 4.87 -4.33
C TRP A 493 -18.76 5.83 -3.75
N GLU A 494 -18.31 6.98 -3.25
CA GLU A 494 -19.16 8.05 -2.70
C GLU A 494 -18.57 9.41 -3.07
N GLU A 495 -19.41 10.43 -3.24
CA GLU A 495 -18.97 11.81 -3.50
C GLU A 495 -17.94 11.96 -4.64
N ASP A 496 -18.10 11.18 -5.72
CA ASP A 496 -17.19 11.12 -6.87
C ASP A 496 -15.74 10.66 -6.55
N ALA A 497 -15.54 9.93 -5.45
CA ALA A 497 -14.26 9.37 -5.03
C ALA A 497 -14.39 7.97 -4.40
N LEU A 498 -13.25 7.28 -4.28
CA LEU A 498 -13.13 6.00 -3.59
C LEU A 498 -12.70 6.22 -2.14
N HIS A 499 -13.54 5.78 -1.19
CA HIS A 499 -13.30 5.90 0.25
C HIS A 499 -13.08 4.52 0.89
N PRO A 500 -12.08 4.35 1.77
CA PRO A 500 -11.84 3.08 2.45
C PRO A 500 -13.05 2.69 3.32
N SER A 501 -13.61 1.50 3.09
CA SER A 501 -14.81 1.02 3.77
C SER A 501 -14.60 -0.26 4.58
N GLY A 502 -13.49 -0.97 4.39
CA GLY A 502 -13.19 -2.19 5.12
C GLY A 502 -12.11 -3.04 4.47
N GLN A 503 -11.85 -4.20 5.06
CA GLN A 503 -10.86 -5.16 4.59
C GLN A 503 -11.38 -6.59 4.78
N LEU A 504 -11.09 -7.46 3.82
CA LEU A 504 -11.46 -8.87 3.83
C LEU A 504 -10.24 -9.73 4.17
N TYR A 505 -10.50 -10.82 4.90
CA TYR A 505 -9.50 -11.75 5.39
C TYR A 505 -9.89 -13.19 5.08
N GLY A 506 -8.89 -14.01 4.76
CA GLY A 506 -9.02 -15.46 4.73
C GLY A 506 -9.02 -16.08 6.13
N ALA A 507 -8.95 -17.41 6.18
CA ALA A 507 -8.78 -18.16 7.41
C ALA A 507 -7.39 -17.89 8.03
N PRO A 508 -7.30 -17.79 9.37
CA PRO A 508 -6.01 -17.63 10.04
C PRO A 508 -5.16 -18.91 9.96
N GLY A 509 -3.84 -18.76 10.01
CA GLY A 509 -2.89 -19.88 9.98
C GLY A 509 -2.18 -20.08 8.64
N HIS A 510 -2.47 -19.22 7.65
CA HIS A 510 -1.87 -19.29 6.32
C HIS A 510 -1.12 -17.99 5.98
N PRO A 511 0.02 -17.69 6.62
CA PRO A 511 0.70 -16.41 6.48
C PRO A 511 1.28 -16.14 5.08
N LEU A 512 1.33 -17.17 4.21
CA LEU A 512 1.76 -17.06 2.81
C LEU A 512 0.66 -17.50 1.84
N GLY A 513 -0.61 -17.54 2.28
CA GLY A 513 -1.75 -18.10 1.54
C GLY A 513 -2.13 -17.39 0.24
N ARG A 514 -1.65 -16.15 0.06
CA ARG A 514 -1.98 -15.27 -1.08
C ARG A 514 -3.47 -15.01 -1.26
N PHE A 515 -4.18 -14.79 -0.16
CA PHE A 515 -5.56 -14.32 -0.20
C PHE A 515 -5.69 -13.01 -0.98
N GLY A 516 -6.57 -12.97 -1.98
CA GLY A 516 -6.72 -11.84 -2.90
C GLY A 516 -5.91 -11.98 -4.20
N ALA A 517 -5.34 -13.15 -4.48
CA ALA A 517 -4.61 -13.40 -5.74
C ALA A 517 -5.53 -13.46 -6.97
N SER A 518 -6.82 -13.70 -6.77
CA SER A 518 -7.86 -13.59 -7.79
C SER A 518 -9.15 -13.08 -7.14
N LEU A 519 -9.94 -12.33 -7.90
CA LEU A 519 -11.20 -11.72 -7.48
C LEU A 519 -12.21 -11.85 -8.61
N ALA A 520 -13.47 -12.18 -8.28
CA ALA A 520 -14.55 -12.19 -9.25
C ALA A 520 -15.90 -11.92 -8.58
N THR A 521 -16.77 -11.19 -9.28
CA THR A 521 -18.20 -11.14 -8.96
C THR A 521 -18.88 -12.41 -9.46
N LEU A 522 -19.69 -13.06 -8.63
CA LEU A 522 -20.41 -14.28 -8.99
C LEU A 522 -21.84 -14.04 -9.47
N GLY A 523 -22.31 -12.80 -9.40
CA GLY A 523 -23.75 -12.50 -9.52
C GLY A 523 -24.47 -12.76 -8.20
N ASP A 524 -25.79 -12.68 -8.23
CA ASP A 524 -26.66 -12.95 -7.08
C ASP A 524 -26.90 -14.46 -6.96
N LEU A 525 -26.36 -15.06 -5.90
CA LEU A 525 -26.45 -16.49 -5.59
C LEU A 525 -27.55 -16.81 -4.58
N ASP A 526 -28.04 -15.84 -3.81
CA ASP A 526 -29.00 -16.06 -2.72
C ASP A 526 -30.40 -15.46 -2.95
N GLY A 527 -30.57 -14.73 -4.05
CA GLY A 527 -31.82 -14.15 -4.53
C GLY A 527 -32.18 -12.81 -3.90
N ASP A 528 -31.23 -12.10 -3.28
CA ASP A 528 -31.47 -10.80 -2.64
C ASP A 528 -31.21 -9.58 -3.55
N ASN A 529 -30.85 -9.81 -4.81
CA ASN A 529 -30.45 -8.86 -5.84
C ASN A 529 -29.13 -8.11 -5.56
N LEU A 530 -28.29 -8.60 -4.65
CA LEU A 530 -26.94 -8.13 -4.43
C LEU A 530 -25.94 -9.19 -4.93
N PRO A 531 -24.88 -8.81 -5.65
CA PRO A 531 -23.92 -9.78 -6.15
C PRO A 531 -22.92 -10.21 -5.07
N GLU A 532 -22.65 -11.51 -5.04
CA GLU A 532 -21.57 -12.13 -4.25
C GLU A 532 -20.21 -11.89 -4.90
N VAL A 533 -19.17 -11.98 -4.07
CA VAL A 533 -17.78 -11.93 -4.49
C VAL A 533 -17.04 -13.19 -4.06
N ALA A 534 -16.24 -13.72 -4.98
CA ALA A 534 -15.28 -14.78 -4.71
C ALA A 534 -13.86 -14.22 -4.61
N VAL A 535 -13.10 -14.72 -3.63
CA VAL A 535 -11.70 -14.37 -3.41
C VAL A 535 -10.85 -15.64 -3.39
N GLY A 536 -9.86 -15.72 -4.27
CA GLY A 536 -8.92 -16.84 -4.33
C GLY A 536 -7.73 -16.68 -3.38
N ALA A 537 -7.30 -17.80 -2.79
CA ALA A 537 -6.13 -17.92 -1.92
C ALA A 537 -5.33 -19.19 -2.30
N PRO A 538 -4.63 -19.17 -3.45
CA PRO A 538 -4.08 -20.38 -4.08
C PRO A 538 -2.94 -21.05 -3.28
N LEU A 539 -2.31 -20.36 -2.33
CA LEU A 539 -1.21 -20.92 -1.55
C LEU A 539 -1.62 -21.39 -0.14
N GLU A 540 -2.90 -21.27 0.22
CA GLU A 540 -3.41 -21.85 1.46
C GLU A 540 -3.35 -23.38 1.45
N ASP A 541 -3.47 -23.99 2.64
CA ASP A 541 -3.48 -25.44 2.83
C ASP A 541 -2.30 -26.16 2.15
N GLU A 542 -1.08 -25.65 2.35
CA GLU A 542 0.15 -26.21 1.75
C GLU A 542 0.11 -26.19 0.21
N GLU A 543 -0.29 -25.05 -0.37
CA GLU A 543 -0.36 -24.85 -1.82
C GLU A 543 -1.45 -25.67 -2.54
N ARG A 544 -2.35 -26.30 -1.78
CA ARG A 544 -3.57 -26.91 -2.33
C ARG A 544 -4.56 -25.83 -2.77
N GLY A 545 -4.63 -24.73 -2.03
CA GLY A 545 -5.41 -23.53 -2.35
C GLY A 545 -6.85 -23.57 -1.85
N ALA A 546 -7.45 -22.39 -1.75
CA ALA A 546 -8.81 -22.18 -1.29
C ALA A 546 -9.52 -21.03 -2.04
N VAL A 547 -10.85 -21.03 -2.01
CA VAL A 547 -11.70 -19.94 -2.49
C VAL A 547 -12.72 -19.57 -1.41
N TYR A 548 -12.89 -18.27 -1.18
CA TYR A 548 -13.80 -17.71 -0.19
C TYR A 548 -14.94 -16.98 -0.88
N ILE A 549 -16.17 -17.15 -0.37
CA ILE A 549 -17.36 -16.47 -0.88
C ILE A 549 -17.85 -15.47 0.16
N PHE A 550 -17.98 -14.22 -0.26
CA PHE A 550 -18.49 -13.10 0.51
C PHE A 550 -19.83 -12.65 -0.08
N TRP A 551 -20.82 -12.44 0.78
CA TRP A 551 -22.15 -12.00 0.35
C TRP A 551 -22.19 -10.52 0.02
N GLY A 552 -23.08 -10.17 -0.90
CA GLY A 552 -23.43 -8.80 -1.18
C GLY A 552 -23.96 -8.08 0.06
N HIS A 553 -23.59 -6.81 0.20
CA HIS A 553 -24.16 -5.91 1.20
C HIS A 553 -24.49 -4.57 0.50
N PRO A 554 -25.53 -3.83 0.88
CA PRO A 554 -25.81 -2.53 0.27
C PRO A 554 -24.58 -1.60 0.31
N GLY A 555 -24.04 -1.29 -0.87
CA GLY A 555 -22.83 -0.48 -1.06
C GLY A 555 -21.51 -1.19 -0.75
N GLY A 556 -21.46 -2.53 -0.81
CA GLY A 556 -20.23 -3.31 -0.64
C GLY A 556 -20.47 -4.81 -0.50
N VAL A 557 -19.66 -5.44 0.34
CA VAL A 557 -19.76 -6.87 0.70
C VAL A 557 -19.66 -7.02 2.21
N GLU A 558 -20.21 -8.10 2.75
CA GLU A 558 -19.99 -8.45 4.15
C GLU A 558 -18.50 -8.73 4.41
N LEU A 559 -17.98 -8.34 5.58
CA LEU A 559 -16.54 -8.46 5.90
C LEU A 559 -16.10 -9.89 6.23
N HIS A 560 -17.05 -10.78 6.54
CA HIS A 560 -16.76 -12.16 6.93
C HIS A 560 -17.19 -13.12 5.81
N PRO A 561 -16.34 -14.10 5.44
CA PRO A 561 -16.71 -15.06 4.41
C PRO A 561 -17.82 -15.98 4.93
N ARG A 562 -18.83 -16.23 4.09
CA ARG A 562 -19.94 -17.13 4.39
C ARG A 562 -19.66 -18.56 4.00
N GLN A 563 -18.71 -18.77 3.10
CA GLN A 563 -18.31 -20.08 2.63
C GLN A 563 -16.81 -20.10 2.29
N ARG A 564 -16.15 -21.21 2.62
CA ARG A 564 -14.77 -21.51 2.23
C ARG A 564 -14.72 -22.87 1.52
N LEU A 565 -14.17 -22.88 0.31
CA LEU A 565 -13.98 -24.08 -0.50
C LEU A 565 -12.49 -24.42 -0.52
N GLN A 566 -12.15 -25.64 -0.13
CA GLN A 566 -10.77 -26.12 -0.10
C GLN A 566 -10.47 -26.97 -1.33
N GLY A 567 -9.26 -26.82 -1.89
CA GLY A 567 -8.85 -27.55 -3.09
C GLY A 567 -8.80 -29.08 -2.89
N ASP A 568 -8.49 -29.55 -1.68
CA ASP A 568 -8.40 -30.98 -1.34
C ASP A 568 -9.73 -31.74 -1.46
N MET A 569 -10.85 -31.07 -1.21
CA MET A 569 -12.19 -31.63 -1.34
C MET A 569 -12.67 -31.70 -2.79
N VAL A 570 -11.98 -31.03 -3.71
CA VAL A 570 -12.47 -30.74 -5.06
C VAL A 570 -11.73 -31.55 -6.12
N ALA A 571 -10.40 -31.46 -6.20
CA ALA A 571 -9.60 -32.18 -7.20
C ALA A 571 -8.14 -32.37 -6.74
N LEU A 572 -7.47 -33.39 -7.29
CA LEU A 572 -6.03 -33.61 -7.05
C LEU A 572 -5.20 -32.57 -7.83
N GLY A 573 -4.71 -31.54 -7.14
CA GLY A 573 -3.74 -30.59 -7.70
C GLY A 573 -3.47 -29.41 -6.78
N ARG A 574 -2.69 -28.44 -7.28
CA ARG A 574 -2.22 -27.27 -6.53
C ARG A 574 -2.83 -25.98 -7.06
N PHE A 575 -2.74 -24.93 -6.25
CA PHE A 575 -3.12 -23.57 -6.62
C PHE A 575 -4.62 -23.39 -6.94
N PHE A 576 -5.49 -24.14 -6.27
CA PHE A 576 -6.93 -23.92 -6.37
C PHE A 576 -7.29 -22.50 -5.97
N GLY A 577 -7.93 -21.76 -6.88
CA GLY A 577 -8.24 -20.33 -6.69
C GLY A 577 -7.19 -19.38 -7.28
N GLN A 578 -6.25 -19.86 -8.10
CA GLN A 578 -5.31 -18.97 -8.81
C GLN A 578 -6.02 -18.04 -9.81
N ALA A 579 -7.14 -18.51 -10.35
CA ALA A 579 -8.07 -17.73 -11.15
C ALA A 579 -9.49 -18.12 -10.75
N VAL A 580 -10.37 -17.14 -10.64
CA VAL A 580 -11.78 -17.37 -10.34
C VAL A 580 -12.58 -16.50 -11.30
N ALA A 581 -13.66 -17.05 -11.84
CA ALA A 581 -14.62 -16.31 -12.64
C ALA A 581 -16.03 -16.90 -12.44
N GLY A 582 -17.04 -16.05 -12.52
CA GLY A 582 -18.45 -16.45 -12.38
C GLY A 582 -19.38 -15.47 -13.10
N GLY A 583 -20.65 -15.49 -12.72
CA GLY A 583 -21.66 -14.56 -13.25
C GLY A 583 -22.43 -15.06 -14.48
N LEU A 584 -22.16 -16.27 -14.97
CA LEU A 584 -22.95 -16.94 -16.00
C LEU A 584 -23.40 -18.32 -15.54
N ASP A 585 -24.56 -18.75 -16.01
CA ASP A 585 -25.06 -20.11 -15.84
C ASP A 585 -24.29 -21.06 -16.79
N LEU A 586 -23.52 -21.97 -16.20
CA LEU A 586 -22.67 -22.94 -16.91
C LEU A 586 -23.30 -24.34 -16.91
N THR A 587 -24.26 -24.61 -16.04
CA THR A 587 -24.92 -25.92 -15.91
C THR A 587 -26.30 -25.97 -16.58
N GLY A 588 -26.87 -24.82 -16.92
CA GLY A 588 -28.18 -24.67 -17.54
C GLY A 588 -29.35 -24.79 -16.56
N ASP A 589 -29.12 -24.56 -15.26
CA ASP A 589 -30.14 -24.64 -14.22
C ASP A 589 -30.75 -23.29 -13.83
N GLY A 590 -30.32 -22.21 -14.50
CA GLY A 590 -30.81 -20.85 -14.32
C GLY A 590 -30.11 -20.09 -13.19
N LEU A 591 -29.12 -20.68 -12.53
CA LEU A 591 -28.32 -20.02 -11.49
C LEU A 591 -26.91 -19.72 -12.01
N ALA A 592 -26.29 -18.66 -11.46
CA ALA A 592 -24.92 -18.34 -11.82
C ALA A 592 -23.95 -19.36 -11.22
N ASP A 593 -22.99 -19.82 -12.02
CA ASP A 593 -21.98 -20.80 -11.62
C ASP A 593 -20.59 -20.18 -11.51
N MET A 594 -19.66 -20.94 -10.94
CA MET A 594 -18.29 -20.50 -10.73
C MET A 594 -17.31 -21.46 -11.41
N ALA A 595 -16.36 -20.91 -12.17
CA ALA A 595 -15.21 -21.63 -12.69
C ALA A 595 -13.94 -21.24 -11.90
N VAL A 596 -13.20 -22.23 -11.44
CA VAL A 596 -11.97 -22.03 -10.64
C VAL A 596 -10.79 -22.68 -11.35
N GLY A 597 -9.78 -21.87 -11.63
CA GLY A 597 -8.50 -22.33 -12.15
C GLY A 597 -7.63 -22.94 -11.06
N MET A 598 -6.90 -23.98 -11.44
CA MET A 598 -5.85 -24.61 -10.65
C MET A 598 -4.79 -25.19 -11.59
N GLU A 599 -3.66 -25.68 -11.06
CA GLU A 599 -2.58 -26.22 -11.88
C GLU A 599 -3.07 -27.37 -12.77
N GLY A 600 -3.07 -27.16 -14.09
CA GLY A 600 -3.46 -28.13 -15.11
C GLY A 600 -4.95 -28.44 -15.22
N HIS A 601 -5.81 -27.81 -14.41
CA HIS A 601 -7.25 -28.11 -14.37
C HIS A 601 -8.09 -26.85 -14.20
N VAL A 602 -9.35 -26.93 -14.63
CA VAL A 602 -10.38 -25.95 -14.30
C VAL A 602 -11.56 -26.69 -13.69
N VAL A 603 -12.01 -26.24 -12.53
CA VAL A 603 -13.13 -26.83 -11.81
C VAL A 603 -14.36 -25.96 -12.00
N VAL A 604 -15.45 -26.54 -12.48
CA VAL A 604 -16.76 -25.89 -12.54
C VAL A 604 -17.56 -26.31 -11.32
N MET A 605 -17.95 -25.32 -10.52
CA MET A 605 -18.70 -25.45 -9.29
C MET A 605 -20.10 -24.88 -9.53
N ARG A 606 -21.12 -25.68 -9.24
CA ARG A 606 -22.51 -25.25 -9.38
C ARG A 606 -22.99 -24.49 -8.15
N SER A 607 -23.83 -23.50 -8.35
CA SER A 607 -24.59 -22.90 -7.25
C SER A 607 -25.79 -23.75 -6.85
N ARG A 608 -26.41 -23.42 -5.71
CA ARG A 608 -27.61 -24.06 -5.20
C ARG A 608 -28.63 -22.99 -4.84
N PRO A 609 -29.93 -23.22 -5.09
CA PRO A 609 -30.95 -22.25 -4.73
C PRO A 609 -31.05 -22.14 -3.20
N VAL A 610 -30.95 -20.91 -2.70
CA VAL A 610 -31.11 -20.57 -1.29
C VAL A 610 -32.58 -20.35 -0.96
N LEU A 611 -33.09 -21.01 0.09
CA LEU A 611 -34.49 -20.89 0.51
C LEU A 611 -34.63 -20.21 1.86
N ARG A 612 -35.28 -19.05 1.89
CA ARG A 612 -35.68 -18.37 3.13
C ARG A 612 -37.06 -18.86 3.58
N VAL A 613 -37.11 -19.68 4.62
CA VAL A 613 -38.35 -20.19 5.24
C VAL A 613 -38.59 -19.44 6.55
N THR A 614 -39.79 -18.86 6.70
CA THR A 614 -40.19 -18.18 7.94
C THR A 614 -41.14 -19.08 8.74
N THR A 615 -40.77 -19.37 9.99
CA THR A 615 -41.57 -20.16 10.93
C THR A 615 -42.36 -19.26 11.85
N ASN A 616 -43.64 -19.58 12.02
CA ASN A 616 -44.49 -18.97 13.04
C ASN A 616 -45.05 -20.10 13.92
N LEU A 617 -44.67 -20.12 15.20
CA LEU A 617 -45.16 -21.08 16.19
C LEU A 617 -46.10 -20.32 17.14
N THR A 618 -47.33 -20.78 17.30
CA THR A 618 -48.33 -20.19 18.20
C THR A 618 -48.83 -21.24 19.19
N PHE A 619 -49.41 -20.81 20.31
CA PHE A 619 -49.88 -21.71 21.37
C PHE A 619 -51.20 -21.24 21.99
N ASP A 620 -52.01 -22.20 22.46
CA ASP A 620 -53.29 -21.96 23.13
C ASP A 620 -53.50 -23.02 24.24
N PRO A 621 -53.88 -22.66 25.48
CA PRO A 621 -54.18 -21.33 26.00
C PRO A 621 -52.94 -20.42 26.10
N PRO A 622 -53.12 -19.08 26.16
CA PRO A 622 -52.02 -18.13 26.22
C PRO A 622 -51.22 -18.18 27.54
N VAL A 623 -51.76 -18.83 28.58
CA VAL A 623 -51.14 -18.97 29.91
C VAL A 623 -51.48 -20.35 30.50
N ILE A 624 -50.51 -20.98 31.17
CA ILE A 624 -50.67 -22.28 31.85
C ILE A 624 -51.17 -22.04 33.28
N SER A 625 -52.35 -22.57 33.63
CA SER A 625 -52.89 -22.40 34.99
C SER A 625 -52.04 -23.12 36.04
N THR A 626 -51.77 -22.43 37.16
CA THR A 626 -50.95 -22.96 38.27
C THR A 626 -51.67 -24.06 39.05
N ARG A 627 -53.01 -24.08 39.04
CA ARG A 627 -53.84 -25.08 39.75
C ARG A 627 -53.64 -26.51 39.23
N GLY A 628 -53.31 -26.66 37.95
CA GLY A 628 -53.11 -27.95 37.29
C GLY A 628 -51.66 -28.44 37.24
N VAL A 629 -50.72 -27.70 37.85
CA VAL A 629 -49.29 -28.03 37.86
C VAL A 629 -48.68 -27.99 39.26
N ASP A 630 -49.33 -27.32 40.21
CA ASP A 630 -49.01 -27.40 41.64
C ASP A 630 -49.33 -28.80 42.20
N CYS A 631 -48.55 -29.26 43.18
CA CYS A 631 -48.69 -30.58 43.82
C CYS A 631 -50.00 -30.77 44.60
N SER A 632 -50.89 -29.78 44.58
CA SER A 632 -52.16 -29.72 45.29
C SER A 632 -53.20 -30.71 44.74
N ASP A 633 -53.28 -30.91 43.41
CA ASP A 633 -54.20 -31.86 42.79
C ASP A 633 -53.63 -32.51 41.51
N VAL A 634 -53.07 -33.71 41.66
CA VAL A 634 -52.41 -34.47 40.57
C VAL A 634 -53.42 -35.03 39.55
N THR A 635 -54.72 -34.84 39.74
CA THR A 635 -55.76 -35.33 38.82
C THR A 635 -56.03 -34.40 37.65
N ILE A 636 -55.62 -33.13 37.74
CA ILE A 636 -55.83 -32.13 36.69
C ILE A 636 -54.75 -32.28 35.62
N VAL A 637 -55.16 -32.50 34.37
CA VAL A 637 -54.24 -32.59 33.23
C VAL A 637 -54.26 -31.27 32.47
N THR A 638 -53.12 -30.59 32.43
CA THR A 638 -52.97 -29.33 31.69
C THR A 638 -52.45 -29.60 30.29
N ILE A 639 -53.19 -29.14 29.26
CA ILE A 639 -52.88 -29.36 27.84
C ILE A 639 -52.70 -28.00 27.17
N VAL A 640 -51.60 -27.85 26.42
CA VAL A 640 -51.33 -26.68 25.56
C VAL A 640 -51.27 -27.14 24.11
N THR A 641 -52.07 -26.56 23.24
CA THR A 641 -52.04 -26.83 21.80
C THR A 641 -50.97 -25.95 21.16
N LEU A 642 -49.93 -26.55 20.59
CA LEU A 642 -48.95 -25.84 19.76
C LEU A 642 -49.36 -25.92 18.29
N GLN A 643 -49.30 -24.80 17.58
CA GLN A 643 -49.57 -24.72 16.15
C GLN A 643 -48.38 -24.12 15.41
N LEU A 644 -47.76 -24.90 14.52
CA LEU A 644 -46.64 -24.48 13.69
C LEU A 644 -47.15 -24.17 12.28
N CYS A 645 -46.83 -22.98 11.78
CA CYS A 645 -47.13 -22.54 10.42
C CYS A 645 -45.85 -22.14 9.68
N LEU A 646 -45.69 -22.61 8.44
CA LEU A 646 -44.57 -22.23 7.58
C LEU A 646 -45.03 -21.20 6.53
N HIS A 647 -44.50 -19.98 6.63
CA HIS A 647 -44.76 -18.87 5.72
C HIS A 647 -43.64 -18.72 4.70
N ARG A 648 -44.01 -18.27 3.50
CA ARG A 648 -43.21 -18.49 2.30
C ARG A 648 -43.31 -17.37 1.26
N PRO A 649 -42.20 -17.09 0.54
CA PRO A 649 -42.21 -16.60 -0.84
C PRO A 649 -41.98 -17.76 -1.87
N GLY A 650 -42.90 -18.00 -2.82
CA GLY A 650 -42.68 -18.82 -4.04
C GLY A 650 -43.42 -20.18 -4.19
N ASP A 651 -43.04 -21.00 -5.19
CA ASP A 651 -43.54 -22.37 -5.50
C ASP A 651 -42.47 -23.48 -5.32
N LEU A 652 -42.60 -24.33 -4.30
CA LEU A 652 -41.69 -25.40 -3.86
C LEU A 652 -42.60 -26.59 -3.76
N LEU A 653 -42.22 -27.64 -4.44
CA LEU A 653 -42.88 -28.94 -4.35
C LEU A 653 -42.19 -29.84 -3.32
N THR A 654 -41.08 -29.40 -2.72
CA THR A 654 -40.27 -30.21 -1.80
C THR A 654 -40.80 -30.11 -0.36
N PRO A 655 -41.19 -31.23 0.27
CA PRO A 655 -41.58 -31.24 1.67
C PRO A 655 -40.39 -30.92 2.57
N VAL A 656 -40.66 -30.15 3.61
CA VAL A 656 -39.70 -29.71 4.62
C VAL A 656 -39.92 -30.53 5.89
N THR A 657 -38.87 -31.03 6.51
CA THR A 657 -38.95 -31.70 7.82
C THR A 657 -38.77 -30.66 8.93
N PHE A 658 -39.56 -30.77 9.99
CA PHE A 658 -39.44 -29.91 11.16
C PHE A 658 -39.37 -30.74 12.43
N ARG A 659 -38.75 -30.16 13.46
CA ARG A 659 -38.66 -30.69 14.82
C ARG A 659 -38.91 -29.59 15.83
N VAL A 660 -39.87 -29.78 16.72
CA VAL A 660 -40.16 -28.90 17.84
C VAL A 660 -39.72 -29.57 19.13
N ASP A 661 -38.75 -29.00 19.83
CA ASP A 661 -38.26 -29.49 21.12
C ASP A 661 -38.76 -28.57 22.25
N VAL A 662 -39.23 -29.17 23.35
CA VAL A 662 -39.73 -28.45 24.53
C VAL A 662 -38.74 -28.54 25.68
N ASP A 663 -38.39 -27.39 26.25
CA ASP A 663 -37.34 -27.21 27.27
C ASP A 663 -36.01 -27.93 26.90
N PRO A 664 -35.43 -27.71 25.69
CA PRO A 664 -34.25 -28.44 25.22
C PRO A 664 -33.00 -28.26 26.11
N GLN A 665 -32.97 -27.20 26.92
CA GLN A 665 -31.87 -26.88 27.84
C GLN A 665 -32.02 -27.52 29.24
N ARG A 666 -33.15 -28.19 29.52
CA ARG A 666 -33.40 -28.83 30.84
C ARG A 666 -33.17 -30.34 30.76
N ALA A 667 -32.52 -30.89 31.79
CA ALA A 667 -32.37 -32.34 31.94
C ALA A 667 -33.73 -33.05 32.10
N GLN A 668 -34.66 -32.44 32.82
CA GLN A 668 -36.06 -32.84 32.90
C GLN A 668 -36.96 -31.77 32.27
N GLY A 669 -37.58 -32.10 31.14
CA GLY A 669 -38.53 -31.23 30.45
C GLY A 669 -39.87 -31.23 31.19
N ARG A 670 -40.56 -30.09 31.18
CA ARG A 670 -41.81 -29.89 31.93
C ARG A 670 -43.07 -30.23 31.12
N GLY A 671 -42.92 -30.66 29.87
CA GLY A 671 -44.03 -31.10 29.02
C GLY A 671 -43.64 -32.23 28.08
N GLU A 672 -44.65 -32.96 27.61
CA GLU A 672 -44.54 -34.11 26.72
C GLU A 672 -45.64 -34.09 25.63
N PHE A 673 -45.32 -34.46 24.39
CA PHE A 673 -46.30 -34.55 23.28
C PHE A 673 -46.99 -35.93 23.19
N GLY A 674 -46.58 -36.88 24.03
CA GLY A 674 -46.99 -38.28 24.11
C GLY A 674 -46.22 -38.97 25.25
N GLU A 675 -46.39 -40.27 25.49
CA GLU A 675 -45.73 -40.97 26.62
C GLU A 675 -44.19 -40.80 26.60
N GLY A 676 -43.66 -39.89 27.42
CA GLY A 676 -42.23 -39.61 27.53
C GLY A 676 -41.58 -38.89 26.33
N GLN A 677 -42.35 -38.48 25.32
CA GLN A 677 -41.79 -37.86 24.11
C GLN A 677 -41.73 -36.33 24.24
N ARG A 678 -40.51 -35.77 24.18
CA ARG A 678 -40.25 -34.32 24.33
C ARG A 678 -40.10 -33.56 23.00
N SER A 679 -40.12 -34.28 21.88
CA SER A 679 -40.00 -33.70 20.55
C SER A 679 -41.22 -34.00 19.69
N TRP A 680 -41.64 -33.03 18.89
CA TRP A 680 -42.64 -33.19 17.86
C TRP A 680 -41.99 -33.01 16.49
N ASP A 681 -41.86 -34.13 15.77
CA ASP A 681 -41.26 -34.19 14.44
C ASP A 681 -42.33 -34.42 13.37
N GLY A 682 -42.17 -33.83 12.19
CA GLY A 682 -43.12 -33.99 11.08
C GLY A 682 -42.62 -33.46 9.74
N GLU A 683 -43.43 -33.66 8.70
CA GLU A 683 -43.20 -33.13 7.35
C GLU A 683 -44.32 -32.18 6.94
N MET A 684 -43.95 -31.06 6.32
CA MET A 684 -44.89 -30.04 5.86
C MET A 684 -44.54 -29.60 4.44
N GLN A 685 -45.57 -29.39 3.61
CA GLN A 685 -45.39 -28.73 2.32
C GLN A 685 -45.37 -27.20 2.52
N PRO A 686 -44.39 -26.48 1.95
CA PRO A 686 -44.26 -25.03 2.12
C PRO A 686 -45.30 -24.26 1.28
N GLY A 687 -46.33 -23.73 1.94
CA GLY A 687 -47.43 -23.01 1.30
C GLY A 687 -48.61 -22.70 2.23
N LEU A 688 -48.36 -22.11 3.40
CA LEU A 688 -49.35 -21.87 4.47
C LEU A 688 -50.02 -23.18 4.96
N SER A 689 -49.25 -24.28 5.02
CA SER A 689 -49.68 -25.43 5.81
C SER A 689 -49.38 -25.13 7.28
N CYS A 690 -50.35 -25.36 8.15
CA CYS A 690 -50.16 -25.35 9.59
C CYS A 690 -50.44 -26.75 10.13
N GLN A 691 -49.62 -27.21 11.06
CA GLN A 691 -49.87 -28.42 11.83
C GLN A 691 -50.00 -28.06 13.30
N SER A 692 -50.80 -28.83 14.05
CA SER A 692 -50.96 -28.65 15.48
C SER A 692 -50.72 -29.95 16.25
N LYS A 693 -50.21 -29.81 17.47
CA LYS A 693 -49.94 -30.92 18.39
C LYS A 693 -50.21 -30.50 19.83
N GLU A 694 -50.82 -31.40 20.59
CA GLU A 694 -51.08 -31.20 22.02
C GLU A 694 -49.82 -31.51 22.85
N LEU A 695 -49.42 -30.56 23.68
CA LEU A 695 -48.37 -30.67 24.69
C LEU A 695 -49.04 -30.85 26.05
N ARG A 696 -48.82 -32.01 26.67
CA ARG A 696 -49.23 -32.28 28.05
C ARG A 696 -48.17 -31.74 29.00
N VAL A 697 -48.55 -30.81 29.87
CA VAL A 697 -47.67 -30.30 30.92
C VAL A 697 -47.67 -31.29 32.09
N LEU A 698 -46.49 -31.60 32.62
CA LEU A 698 -46.36 -32.56 33.72
C LEU A 698 -46.95 -31.97 35.01
N PRO A 699 -47.64 -32.77 35.84
CA PRO A 699 -48.11 -32.32 37.15
C PRO A 699 -46.95 -32.27 38.16
N CYS A 700 -47.14 -31.57 39.29
CA CYS A 700 -46.16 -31.46 40.38
C CYS A 700 -44.82 -30.83 39.94
N LEU A 701 -44.86 -29.69 39.27
CA LEU A 701 -43.64 -29.00 38.82
C LEU A 701 -42.95 -28.27 39.99
N GLU A 702 -41.62 -28.41 40.11
CA GLU A 702 -40.82 -27.59 41.04
C GLU A 702 -40.67 -26.14 40.55
N ASP A 703 -40.77 -25.92 39.23
CA ASP A 703 -40.57 -24.63 38.56
C ASP A 703 -41.73 -24.35 37.58
N PHE A 704 -42.77 -23.71 38.13
CA PHE A 704 -43.92 -23.14 37.42
C PHE A 704 -43.85 -21.60 37.37
N VAL A 705 -42.64 -21.03 37.47
CA VAL A 705 -42.42 -19.57 37.43
C VAL A 705 -41.75 -19.15 36.13
N THR A 706 -40.79 -19.92 35.63
CA THR A 706 -40.17 -19.67 34.31
C THR A 706 -41.06 -20.23 33.20
N PRO A 707 -41.23 -19.54 32.05
CA PRO A 707 -42.05 -20.07 30.95
C PRO A 707 -41.45 -21.35 30.34
N ILE A 708 -42.30 -22.20 29.76
CA ILE A 708 -41.87 -23.37 28.98
C ILE A 708 -41.39 -22.88 27.61
N ARG A 709 -40.17 -23.21 27.20
CA ARG A 709 -39.60 -22.80 25.91
C ARG A 709 -39.79 -23.90 24.88
N ALA A 710 -40.45 -23.59 23.77
CA ALA A 710 -40.56 -24.49 22.62
C ALA A 710 -39.75 -23.94 21.45
N SER A 711 -38.78 -24.71 20.94
CA SER A 711 -37.89 -24.31 19.84
C SER A 711 -38.14 -25.14 18.58
N VAL A 712 -38.19 -24.49 17.42
CA VAL A 712 -38.40 -25.12 16.11
C VAL A 712 -37.08 -25.21 15.36
N THR A 713 -36.77 -26.39 14.86
CA THR A 713 -35.67 -26.66 13.93
C THR A 713 -36.24 -27.16 12.61
N ILE A 714 -35.70 -26.69 11.50
CA ILE A 714 -36.13 -27.06 10.15
C ILE A 714 -34.98 -27.74 9.42
N ALA A 715 -35.26 -28.79 8.66
CA ALA A 715 -34.31 -29.43 7.77
C ALA A 715 -34.95 -29.68 6.38
N LEU A 716 -34.09 -29.74 5.37
CA LEU A 716 -34.45 -30.19 4.03
C LEU A 716 -33.94 -31.61 3.81
N PRO A 717 -34.70 -32.46 3.11
CA PRO A 717 -34.22 -33.79 2.75
C PRO A 717 -33.03 -33.69 1.80
N ASP A 718 -31.99 -34.47 2.07
CA ASP A 718 -30.83 -34.58 1.18
C ASP A 718 -31.25 -35.28 -0.12
N ARG A 719 -30.82 -34.75 -1.26
CA ARG A 719 -31.23 -35.21 -2.61
C ARG A 719 -30.00 -35.32 -3.51
N ASP A 720 -30.07 -36.25 -4.47
CA ASP A 720 -29.12 -36.34 -5.58
C ASP A 720 -29.90 -36.26 -6.91
N PRO A 721 -29.73 -35.21 -7.74
CA PRO A 721 -28.81 -34.09 -7.55
C PRO A 721 -29.18 -33.20 -6.34
N PRO A 722 -28.17 -32.54 -5.72
CA PRO A 722 -28.33 -31.66 -4.56
C PRO A 722 -29.36 -30.59 -4.86
N GLY A 723 -30.38 -30.58 -4.01
CA GLY A 723 -31.49 -29.64 -4.08
C GLY A 723 -31.17 -28.30 -3.40
N PRO A 724 -32.21 -27.48 -3.15
CA PRO A 724 -32.08 -26.23 -2.42
C PRO A 724 -31.50 -26.40 -1.01
N ILE A 725 -31.04 -25.30 -0.43
CA ILE A 725 -30.43 -25.25 0.91
C ILE A 725 -30.97 -24.08 1.74
N LEU A 726 -31.05 -24.28 3.06
CA LEU A 726 -31.50 -23.26 4.02
C LEU A 726 -30.32 -22.39 4.49
N PRO A 727 -30.49 -21.06 4.61
CA PRO A 727 -29.45 -20.16 5.07
C PRO A 727 -28.96 -20.52 6.47
N PRO A 728 -27.63 -20.43 6.74
CA PRO A 728 -27.06 -20.74 8.04
C PRO A 728 -27.55 -19.78 9.15
N SER A 729 -28.12 -18.63 8.78
CA SER A 729 -28.73 -17.65 9.69
C SER A 729 -30.16 -18.01 10.14
N THR A 730 -30.73 -19.13 9.69
CA THR A 730 -32.03 -19.62 10.18
C THR A 730 -31.84 -20.27 11.56
N GLY A 731 -31.56 -19.44 12.57
CA GLY A 731 -31.52 -19.87 13.96
C GLY A 731 -32.87 -20.47 14.38
N PRO A 732 -32.91 -21.35 15.40
CA PRO A 732 -34.16 -21.96 15.82
C PRO A 732 -35.12 -20.85 16.26
N THR A 733 -36.31 -20.77 15.68
CA THR A 733 -37.36 -19.88 16.19
C THR A 733 -37.95 -20.49 17.44
N TRP A 734 -38.12 -19.72 18.51
CA TRP A 734 -38.70 -20.21 19.76
C TRP A 734 -39.88 -19.36 20.21
N VAL A 735 -40.73 -19.98 21.03
CA VAL A 735 -41.78 -19.32 21.80
C VAL A 735 -41.67 -19.69 23.26
N GLU A 736 -42.17 -18.80 24.11
CA GLU A 736 -42.19 -18.96 25.55
C GLU A 736 -43.64 -18.99 26.02
N ILE A 737 -44.02 -20.09 26.66
CA ILE A 737 -45.38 -20.36 27.14
C ILE A 737 -45.41 -20.04 28.64
N PRO A 738 -46.03 -18.92 29.07
CA PRO A 738 -46.00 -18.47 30.46
C PRO A 738 -46.95 -19.25 31.37
N PHE A 739 -46.69 -19.20 32.67
CA PHE A 739 -47.59 -19.69 33.73
C PHE A 739 -48.44 -18.54 34.31
N GLU A 740 -49.56 -18.89 34.95
CA GLU A 740 -50.51 -17.96 35.57
C GLU A 740 -49.85 -17.16 36.71
N GLN A 741 -50.08 -15.84 36.73
CA GLN A 741 -49.50 -14.91 37.68
C GLN A 741 -50.19 -15.02 39.06
N ASN A 742 -49.45 -14.81 40.14
CA ASN A 742 -49.95 -14.93 41.51
C ASN A 742 -50.41 -13.56 42.03
N CYS A 743 -51.64 -13.18 41.70
CA CYS A 743 -52.22 -11.85 41.96
C CYS A 743 -53.00 -11.70 43.28
N GLY A 744 -52.77 -12.58 44.28
CA GLY A 744 -53.54 -12.53 45.53
C GLY A 744 -55.02 -12.92 45.39
N ASP A 745 -55.82 -12.61 46.42
CA ASP A 745 -57.22 -13.07 46.56
C ASP A 745 -58.23 -12.25 45.73
N ASP A 746 -57.85 -11.05 45.26
CA ASP A 746 -58.67 -10.16 44.43
C ASP A 746 -58.44 -10.37 42.92
N GLU A 747 -57.54 -11.28 42.54
CA GLU A 747 -57.22 -11.67 41.15
C GLU A 747 -56.75 -10.50 40.26
N VAL A 748 -56.33 -9.36 40.84
CA VAL A 748 -55.88 -8.17 40.10
C VAL A 748 -54.43 -7.86 40.44
N CYS A 749 -53.49 -8.24 39.56
CA CYS A 749 -52.07 -7.96 39.72
C CYS A 749 -51.74 -6.47 39.50
N GLU A 750 -51.30 -5.74 40.54
CA GLU A 750 -50.84 -4.34 40.45
C GLU A 750 -49.41 -4.14 41.01
N ALA A 751 -48.44 -4.01 40.10
CA ALA A 751 -47.07 -3.57 40.40
C ALA A 751 -46.95 -2.04 40.45
N ASP A 752 -45.89 -1.53 41.09
CA ASP A 752 -45.54 -0.10 41.17
C ASP A 752 -44.02 0.04 41.10
N LEU A 753 -43.49 0.42 39.93
CA LEU A 753 -42.06 0.40 39.63
C LEU A 753 -41.43 1.81 39.59
N GLY A 754 -40.41 2.03 40.40
CA GLY A 754 -39.63 3.28 40.38
C GLY A 754 -38.21 3.08 39.84
N VAL A 755 -37.70 4.06 39.08
CA VAL A 755 -36.27 4.10 38.68
C VAL A 755 -35.55 5.32 39.27
N ARG A 756 -34.37 5.08 39.85
CA ARG A 756 -33.48 6.11 40.41
C ARG A 756 -32.07 5.98 39.83
N VAL A 757 -31.42 7.10 39.57
CA VAL A 757 -30.07 7.16 39.00
C VAL A 757 -29.09 7.61 40.08
N MET A 758 -27.99 6.89 40.23
CA MET A 758 -26.84 7.34 41.01
C MET A 758 -25.85 8.01 40.05
N LEU A 759 -25.50 9.27 40.32
CA LEU A 759 -24.56 10.04 39.49
C LEU A 759 -23.20 9.31 39.45
N GLY A 760 -22.82 8.83 38.26
CA GLY A 760 -21.56 8.14 37.99
C GLY A 760 -20.44 9.08 37.55
N ASP A 761 -19.28 8.50 37.23
CA ASP A 761 -18.10 9.20 36.76
C ASP A 761 -18.33 9.88 35.39
N ALA A 762 -17.52 10.90 35.09
CA ALA A 762 -17.55 11.57 33.79
C ALA A 762 -17.08 10.63 32.66
N ALA A 763 -17.63 10.79 31.46
CA ALA A 763 -17.21 10.06 30.27
C ALA A 763 -15.84 10.56 29.80
N VAL A 764 -14.86 9.67 29.62
CA VAL A 764 -13.50 10.04 29.19
C VAL A 764 -13.19 9.41 27.83
N LEU A 765 -12.98 10.25 26.82
CA LEU A 765 -12.64 9.87 25.44
C LEU A 765 -11.15 10.10 25.13
N GLY A 766 -10.63 9.45 24.10
CA GLY A 766 -9.20 9.52 23.74
C GLY A 766 -8.29 8.49 24.43
N VAL A 767 -8.87 7.54 25.17
CA VAL A 767 -8.17 6.37 25.75
C VAL A 767 -8.54 5.08 24.99
N PRO A 768 -7.65 4.07 24.93
CA PRO A 768 -7.90 2.84 24.15
C PRO A 768 -9.18 2.07 24.52
N SER A 769 -9.66 2.22 25.76
CA SER A 769 -10.91 1.63 26.26
C SER A 769 -11.69 2.70 27.01
N ALA A 770 -12.44 3.51 26.27
CA ALA A 770 -13.32 4.53 26.84
C ALA A 770 -14.62 3.86 27.30
N GLU A 771 -14.79 3.71 28.60
CA GLU A 771 -15.98 3.12 29.20
C GLU A 771 -16.78 4.15 30.00
N LEU A 772 -18.11 4.02 29.95
CA LEU A 772 -19.05 4.79 30.74
C LEU A 772 -19.82 3.85 31.66
N ARG A 773 -19.70 4.04 32.98
CA ARG A 773 -20.41 3.27 33.99
C ARG A 773 -21.62 4.03 34.49
N VAL A 774 -22.77 3.38 34.44
CA VAL A 774 -24.06 3.93 34.88
C VAL A 774 -24.63 3.03 35.97
N GLN A 775 -25.01 3.63 37.09
CA GLN A 775 -25.65 2.92 38.21
C GLN A 775 -27.10 3.37 38.37
N LEU A 776 -28.01 2.42 38.26
CA LEU A 776 -29.45 2.59 38.34
C LEU A 776 -29.98 1.77 39.53
N THR A 777 -31.10 2.19 40.10
CA THR A 777 -31.81 1.45 41.12
C THR A 777 -33.28 1.33 40.73
N VAL A 778 -33.77 0.10 40.64
CA VAL A 778 -35.15 -0.21 40.30
C VAL A 778 -35.84 -0.73 41.55
N ASP A 779 -36.93 -0.10 41.96
CA ASP A 779 -37.73 -0.51 43.12
C ASP A 779 -39.14 -0.94 42.72
N ASN A 780 -39.65 -1.99 43.37
CA ASN A 780 -41.05 -2.42 43.27
C ASN A 780 -41.75 -2.22 44.63
N ARG A 781 -42.82 -1.43 44.68
CA ARG A 781 -43.45 -0.99 45.94
C ARG A 781 -44.76 -1.70 46.28
N ARG A 782 -45.36 -2.41 45.34
CA ARG A 782 -46.65 -3.10 45.51
C ARG A 782 -46.50 -4.61 45.34
N GLU A 783 -47.27 -5.24 44.46
CA GLU A 783 -47.27 -6.68 44.23
C GLU A 783 -46.12 -7.09 43.31
N ASP A 784 -45.94 -8.40 43.14
CA ASP A 784 -44.90 -8.97 42.29
C ASP A 784 -45.00 -8.44 40.84
N ALA A 785 -43.91 -7.87 40.33
CA ALA A 785 -43.86 -7.30 38.98
C ALA A 785 -43.35 -8.35 37.98
N TYR A 786 -44.12 -8.55 36.90
CA TYR A 786 -43.85 -9.55 35.87
C TYR A 786 -43.25 -8.91 34.61
N LYS A 787 -42.29 -9.62 34.00
CA LYS A 787 -41.52 -9.18 32.82
C LYS A 787 -40.98 -7.76 32.95
N VAL A 788 -40.29 -7.50 34.07
CA VAL A 788 -39.69 -6.19 34.30
C VAL A 788 -38.61 -5.92 33.25
N ALA A 789 -38.84 -4.91 32.43
CA ALA A 789 -37.92 -4.43 31.42
C ALA A 789 -37.40 -3.05 31.81
N LEU A 790 -36.08 -2.90 31.82
CA LEU A 790 -35.38 -1.63 31.98
C LEU A 790 -34.83 -1.23 30.61
N GLN A 791 -35.28 -0.09 30.10
CA GLN A 791 -34.80 0.51 28.86
C GLN A 791 -33.90 1.69 29.20
N VAL A 792 -32.72 1.76 28.59
CA VAL A 792 -31.79 2.91 28.69
C VAL A 792 -31.56 3.46 27.30
N GLN A 793 -32.19 4.59 27.00
CA GLN A 793 -31.99 5.32 25.75
C GLN A 793 -30.67 6.09 25.80
N HIS A 794 -29.90 6.00 24.72
CA HIS A 794 -28.61 6.64 24.58
C HIS A 794 -28.40 7.13 23.14
N PRO A 795 -27.57 8.16 22.92
CA PRO A 795 -27.25 8.62 21.57
C PRO A 795 -26.40 7.60 20.79
N PRO A 796 -26.31 7.75 19.45
CA PRO A 796 -25.38 6.98 18.64
C PRO A 796 -23.93 7.21 19.11
N GLY A 797 -23.12 6.16 19.10
CA GLY A 797 -21.74 6.17 19.60
C GLY A 797 -21.57 5.59 21.02
N VAL A 798 -22.65 5.40 21.76
CA VAL A 798 -22.67 4.59 22.99
C VAL A 798 -23.09 3.17 22.62
N SER A 799 -22.33 2.16 23.05
CA SER A 799 -22.65 0.74 22.81
C SER A 799 -22.61 -0.07 24.09
N TYR A 800 -23.55 -1.00 24.27
CA TYR A 800 -23.60 -1.83 25.46
C TYR A 800 -22.44 -2.83 25.52
N ARG A 801 -21.82 -2.96 26.70
CA ARG A 801 -20.74 -3.93 26.95
C ARG A 801 -21.19 -5.06 27.85
N TRP A 802 -21.66 -4.73 29.06
CA TRP A 802 -22.21 -5.69 30.00
C TRP A 802 -23.04 -4.98 31.08
N ALA A 803 -23.95 -5.71 31.72
CA ALA A 803 -24.70 -5.26 32.88
C ALA A 803 -24.68 -6.30 33.99
N ARG A 804 -24.81 -5.85 35.24
CA ARG A 804 -25.04 -6.71 36.41
C ARG A 804 -26.13 -6.12 37.28
N ALA A 805 -26.92 -6.99 37.89
CA ALA A 805 -27.95 -6.60 38.84
C ALA A 805 -27.70 -7.26 40.20
N SER A 806 -28.01 -6.55 41.28
CA SER A 806 -27.87 -7.07 42.64
C SER A 806 -28.94 -6.53 43.59
N GLN A 807 -29.40 -7.38 44.50
CA GLN A 807 -30.37 -7.07 45.56
C GLN A 807 -29.69 -7.36 46.90
N ALA A 808 -29.48 -6.34 47.74
CA ALA A 808 -28.82 -6.52 49.05
C ALA A 808 -27.52 -7.36 48.99
N SER A 809 -26.71 -7.14 47.95
CA SER A 809 -25.46 -7.88 47.64
C SER A 809 -25.61 -9.31 47.11
N ALA A 810 -26.83 -9.83 46.93
CA ALA A 810 -27.08 -11.06 46.18
C ALA A 810 -27.21 -10.75 44.68
N PRO A 811 -26.55 -11.51 43.78
CA PRO A 811 -26.67 -11.29 42.35
C PRO A 811 -28.08 -11.62 41.85
N VAL A 812 -28.63 -10.78 40.97
CA VAL A 812 -29.92 -10.97 40.30
C VAL A 812 -29.63 -11.23 38.81
N PRO A 813 -30.25 -12.25 38.20
CA PRO A 813 -30.06 -12.52 36.77
C PRO A 813 -30.63 -11.36 35.95
N ILE A 814 -29.82 -10.87 35.02
CA ILE A 814 -30.17 -9.80 34.07
C ILE A 814 -29.69 -10.21 32.69
N THR A 815 -30.54 -10.02 31.68
CA THR A 815 -30.18 -10.22 30.27
C THR A 815 -30.48 -8.93 29.52
N CYS A 816 -29.47 -8.38 28.85
CA CYS A 816 -29.64 -7.13 28.09
C CYS A 816 -29.16 -7.28 26.65
N TRP A 817 -29.79 -6.52 25.75
CA TRP A 817 -29.45 -6.43 24.34
C TRP A 817 -29.70 -5.00 23.83
N ASP A 818 -28.93 -4.58 22.82
CA ASP A 818 -29.18 -3.31 22.13
C ASP A 818 -30.40 -3.46 21.21
N ALA A 819 -31.38 -2.57 21.36
CA ALA A 819 -32.52 -2.46 20.47
C ALA A 819 -32.15 -1.49 19.33
N GLN A 820 -32.03 -2.00 18.10
CA GLN A 820 -31.85 -1.16 16.92
C GLN A 820 -33.18 -0.45 16.60
N GLY A 821 -33.14 0.88 16.51
CA GLY A 821 -34.30 1.65 16.10
C GLY A 821 -34.66 1.36 14.64
N ALA A 822 -35.79 0.71 14.40
CA ALA A 822 -36.51 0.85 13.14
C ALA A 822 -36.91 2.33 12.94
N GLU A 823 -37.17 2.77 11.70
CA GLU A 823 -37.49 4.17 11.35
C GLU A 823 -38.42 4.83 12.38
N GLY A 824 -37.85 5.75 13.19
CA GLY A 824 -38.57 6.55 14.18
C GLY A 824 -38.41 6.13 15.65
N GLN A 825 -37.72 5.05 16.00
CA GLN A 825 -37.41 4.69 17.40
C GLN A 825 -35.98 5.12 17.83
N PRO A 826 -35.81 5.65 19.06
CA PRO A 826 -34.50 6.04 19.59
C PRO A 826 -33.63 4.82 19.89
N TRP A 827 -32.31 4.97 19.73
CA TRP A 827 -31.31 3.94 20.10
C TRP A 827 -31.35 3.70 21.61
N GLY A 828 -31.30 2.44 22.03
CA GLY A 828 -31.31 2.13 23.45
C GLY A 828 -31.02 0.68 23.80
N LEU A 829 -30.53 0.49 25.02
CA LEU A 829 -30.34 -0.79 25.66
C LEU A 829 -31.67 -1.26 26.26
N SER A 830 -32.06 -2.50 26.01
CA SER A 830 -33.17 -3.17 26.68
C SER A 830 -32.63 -4.26 27.58
N CYS A 831 -32.99 -4.22 28.86
CA CYS A 831 -32.59 -5.18 29.89
C CYS A 831 -33.81 -5.85 30.50
N ASN A 832 -33.89 -7.17 30.42
CA ASN A 832 -34.83 -7.95 31.21
C ASN A 832 -34.26 -8.16 32.61
N LEU A 833 -34.86 -7.47 33.58
CA LEU A 833 -34.57 -7.64 34.99
C LEU A 833 -35.43 -8.79 35.51
N SER A 834 -34.77 -9.79 36.09
CA SER A 834 -35.42 -10.93 36.73
C SER A 834 -36.37 -11.70 35.81
N TYR A 835 -35.83 -12.55 34.94
CA TYR A 835 -36.57 -13.74 34.55
C TYR A 835 -36.73 -14.63 35.81
N PRO A 836 -37.89 -14.69 36.49
CA PRO A 836 -39.23 -14.28 36.03
C PRO A 836 -39.96 -13.16 36.81
N ILE A 837 -39.57 -12.79 38.05
CA ILE A 837 -40.37 -11.88 38.92
C ILE A 837 -39.50 -10.94 39.76
N LEU A 838 -39.85 -9.65 39.80
CA LEU A 838 -39.34 -8.69 40.78
C LEU A 838 -40.34 -8.56 41.93
N ARG A 839 -40.00 -9.11 43.10
CA ARG A 839 -40.97 -9.24 44.20
C ARG A 839 -41.38 -7.91 44.81
N ALA A 840 -42.55 -7.93 45.45
CA ALA A 840 -43.03 -6.88 46.31
C ALA A 840 -41.95 -6.37 47.30
N GLY A 841 -41.69 -5.05 47.30
CA GLY A 841 -40.75 -4.39 48.20
C GLY A 841 -39.26 -4.54 47.84
N TRP A 842 -38.92 -5.16 46.71
CA TRP A 842 -37.53 -5.31 46.28
C TRP A 842 -36.95 -4.01 45.71
N GLN A 843 -35.63 -3.87 45.85
CA GLN A 843 -34.85 -2.73 45.37
C GLN A 843 -33.53 -3.24 44.76
N VAL A 844 -33.52 -3.34 43.44
CA VAL A 844 -32.42 -3.92 42.67
C VAL A 844 -31.51 -2.82 42.16
N MET A 845 -30.23 -2.88 42.52
CA MET A 845 -29.19 -2.04 41.90
C MET A 845 -28.74 -2.67 40.59
N VAL A 846 -28.81 -1.91 39.51
CA VAL A 846 -28.37 -2.30 38.16
C VAL A 846 -27.20 -1.44 37.76
N GLU A 847 -26.05 -2.06 37.49
CA GLU A 847 -24.89 -1.39 36.93
C GLU A 847 -24.73 -1.79 35.47
N VAL A 848 -24.71 -0.79 34.60
CA VAL A 848 -24.54 -0.94 33.17
C VAL A 848 -23.24 -0.27 32.76
N THR A 849 -22.41 -1.00 32.01
CA THR A 849 -21.19 -0.45 31.41
C THR A 849 -21.39 -0.36 29.90
N PHE A 850 -21.14 0.83 29.37
CA PHE A 850 -21.13 1.12 27.94
C PHE A 850 -19.71 1.37 27.45
N ASP A 851 -19.41 0.95 26.23
CA ASP A 851 -18.25 1.40 25.48
C ASP A 851 -18.61 2.66 24.69
N LEU A 852 -17.68 3.62 24.64
CA LEU A 852 -17.83 4.87 23.90
C LEU A 852 -17.00 4.81 22.62
N GLN A 853 -17.66 4.93 21.46
CA GLN A 853 -17.02 4.94 20.16
C GLN A 853 -16.17 6.20 19.95
N GLN A 854 -14.90 6.00 19.63
CA GLN A 854 -13.94 7.10 19.44
C GLN A 854 -14.20 7.91 18.15
N ASN A 855 -14.85 7.32 17.14
CA ASN A 855 -15.15 7.93 15.85
C ASN A 855 -16.52 8.64 15.80
N ALA A 856 -17.34 8.53 16.85
CA ALA A 856 -18.62 9.22 16.95
C ALA A 856 -18.44 10.71 17.32
N THR A 857 -19.44 11.54 17.01
CA THR A 857 -19.42 12.97 17.35
C THR A 857 -19.97 13.22 18.75
N TRP A 858 -19.12 13.73 19.65
CA TRP A 858 -19.49 13.93 21.05
C TRP A 858 -19.65 15.41 21.41
N GLY A 859 -20.70 15.73 22.19
CA GLY A 859 -20.90 17.05 22.77
C GLY A 859 -20.15 17.27 24.09
N LYS A 860 -20.47 18.35 24.81
CA LYS A 860 -19.95 18.61 26.17
C LYS A 860 -20.56 17.68 27.24
N SER A 861 -21.74 17.12 26.95
CA SER A 861 -22.44 16.17 27.80
C SER A 861 -23.21 15.18 26.92
N VAL A 862 -23.47 14.00 27.49
CA VAL A 862 -24.27 12.92 26.90
C VAL A 862 -25.55 12.78 27.72
N GLY A 863 -26.69 13.00 27.08
CA GLY A 863 -28.00 12.79 27.69
C GLY A 863 -28.39 11.32 27.64
N LEU A 864 -28.77 10.77 28.80
CA LEU A 864 -29.27 9.40 28.95
C LEU A 864 -30.67 9.44 29.56
N MET A 865 -31.51 8.49 29.18
CA MET A 865 -32.86 8.34 29.75
C MET A 865 -33.13 6.88 30.06
N ALA A 866 -33.46 6.58 31.31
CA ALA A 866 -33.86 5.25 31.74
C ALA A 866 -35.37 5.20 31.96
N THR A 867 -36.01 4.15 31.48
CA THR A 867 -37.44 3.86 31.66
C THR A 867 -37.60 2.41 32.12
N VAL A 868 -38.36 2.18 33.19
CA VAL A 868 -38.71 0.82 33.66
C VAL A 868 -40.18 0.52 33.39
N SER A 869 -40.49 -0.71 33.00
CA SER A 869 -41.86 -1.15 32.71
C SER A 869 -42.10 -2.59 33.14
N SER A 870 -43.33 -2.92 33.53
CA SER A 870 -43.84 -4.28 33.71
C SER A 870 -45.20 -4.46 33.05
N GLU A 871 -45.61 -5.73 32.84
CA GLU A 871 -46.92 -6.03 32.24
C GLU A 871 -48.12 -5.71 33.15
N ASN A 872 -47.91 -5.73 34.47
CA ASN A 872 -48.97 -5.61 35.47
C ASN A 872 -48.92 -4.30 36.28
N GLU A 873 -48.38 -3.22 35.71
CA GLU A 873 -48.37 -1.89 36.35
C GLU A 873 -49.49 -0.99 35.78
N PRO A 874 -50.35 -0.39 36.62
CA PRO A 874 -51.44 0.44 36.13
C PRO A 874 -50.95 1.84 35.68
N ASN A 875 -51.63 2.43 34.70
CA ASN A 875 -51.27 3.75 34.14
C ASN A 875 -51.13 4.90 35.17
N ILE A 876 -51.72 4.75 36.36
CA ILE A 876 -51.70 5.76 37.42
C ILE A 876 -50.37 5.82 38.18
N THR A 877 -49.56 4.76 38.17
CA THR A 877 -48.26 4.72 38.89
C THR A 877 -47.05 5.01 37.99
N LEU A 878 -47.23 5.13 36.67
CA LEU A 878 -46.15 5.35 35.67
C LEU A 878 -45.29 6.63 35.85
N GLY A 879 -45.59 7.48 36.83
CA GLY A 879 -44.99 8.80 36.99
C GLY A 879 -43.51 8.80 37.40
N ASP A 880 -43.03 7.75 38.05
CA ASP A 880 -41.63 7.60 38.49
C ASP A 880 -40.86 6.49 37.78
N ASN A 881 -41.43 5.96 36.70
CA ASN A 881 -40.83 4.94 35.84
C ASN A 881 -39.73 5.49 34.94
N THR A 882 -39.66 6.80 34.71
CA THR A 882 -38.70 7.43 33.79
C THR A 882 -37.81 8.46 34.48
N LYS A 883 -36.50 8.39 34.19
CA LYS A 883 -35.51 9.35 34.67
C LYS A 883 -34.51 9.72 33.57
N SER A 884 -34.31 11.01 33.34
CA SER A 884 -33.26 11.54 32.46
C SER A 884 -32.14 12.23 33.26
N TRP A 885 -30.91 12.12 32.76
CA TRP A 885 -29.73 12.78 33.32
C TRP A 885 -28.66 13.02 32.24
N ASP A 886 -27.76 13.96 32.50
CA ASP A 886 -26.63 14.28 31.62
C ASP A 886 -25.30 13.85 32.25
N VAL A 887 -24.44 13.22 31.46
CA VAL A 887 -23.07 12.85 31.84
C VAL A 887 -22.07 13.79 31.17
N PRO A 888 -21.16 14.46 31.91
CA PRO A 888 -20.14 15.32 31.31
C PRO A 888 -19.10 14.50 30.53
N VAL A 889 -18.62 15.04 29.41
CA VAL A 889 -17.63 14.38 28.54
C VAL A 889 -16.29 15.11 28.59
N HIS A 890 -15.20 14.38 28.82
CA HIS A 890 -13.82 14.83 28.79
C HIS A 890 -13.04 14.21 27.63
N PHE A 891 -12.13 14.99 27.03
CA PHE A 891 -11.34 14.56 25.86
C PHE A 891 -9.86 14.54 26.22
N VAL A 892 -9.22 13.37 26.15
CA VAL A 892 -7.78 13.22 26.36
C VAL A 892 -7.02 13.61 25.09
N LEU A 893 -6.00 14.46 25.24
CA LEU A 893 -5.13 14.93 24.18
C LEU A 893 -3.70 14.42 24.37
N ASP A 894 -3.13 13.86 23.31
CA ASP A 894 -1.70 13.51 23.24
C ASP A 894 -0.88 14.71 22.78
N LEU A 895 -0.68 15.65 23.71
CA LEU A 895 0.06 16.89 23.47
C LEU A 895 1.47 16.78 24.07
N VAL A 896 2.49 17.09 23.26
CA VAL A 896 3.89 17.10 23.70
C VAL A 896 4.52 18.46 23.45
N ALA A 897 5.11 19.03 24.49
CA ALA A 897 6.03 20.16 24.41
C ALA A 897 7.48 19.65 24.47
N SER A 898 8.33 20.11 23.56
CA SER A 898 9.75 19.74 23.51
C SER A 898 10.64 20.94 23.25
N TRP A 899 11.87 20.91 23.76
CA TRP A 899 12.92 21.88 23.45
C TRP A 899 13.71 21.40 22.24
N GLN A 900 14.04 22.31 21.32
CA GLN A 900 14.64 21.98 20.03
C GLN A 900 16.17 22.20 20.03
N GLU A 901 16.89 21.39 19.25
CA GLU A 901 18.36 21.41 19.14
C GLU A 901 18.91 22.67 18.48
N ASP A 902 18.10 23.40 17.71
CA ASP A 902 18.45 24.69 17.08
C ASP A 902 18.47 25.88 18.07
N SER A 903 18.20 25.60 19.34
CA SER A 903 18.35 26.53 20.45
C SER A 903 19.82 26.80 20.79
N THR A 904 20.12 27.93 21.43
CA THR A 904 21.49 28.29 21.81
C THR A 904 21.98 27.41 22.97
N PRO A 905 22.97 26.50 22.77
CA PRO A 905 23.39 25.57 23.83
C PRO A 905 24.43 26.19 24.77
N HIS A 906 25.31 27.04 24.25
CA HIS A 906 26.41 27.65 24.99
C HIS A 906 26.69 29.10 24.54
N LEU A 907 27.07 29.96 25.49
CA LEU A 907 27.44 31.36 25.28
C LEU A 907 28.62 31.75 26.17
N ASN A 908 29.70 32.24 25.57
CA ASN A 908 30.84 32.77 26.32
C ASN A 908 30.95 34.30 26.25
N PHE A 909 31.58 34.93 27.25
CA PHE A 909 31.90 36.36 27.27
C PHE A 909 33.37 36.57 27.58
N THR A 910 34.06 37.39 26.78
CA THR A 910 35.46 37.79 26.98
C THR A 910 35.56 39.31 27.22
N PRO A 911 35.92 39.77 28.44
CA PRO A 911 36.27 41.18 28.70
C PRO A 911 37.59 41.51 27.97
N PRO A 912 37.73 42.69 27.33
CA PRO A 912 37.31 44.01 27.83
C PRO A 912 36.15 44.68 27.07
N GLN A 913 35.58 44.05 26.04
CA GLN A 913 34.41 44.56 25.30
C GLN A 913 33.23 43.59 25.41
N PRO A 914 32.33 43.75 26.41
CA PRO A 914 31.16 42.89 26.54
C PRO A 914 30.12 43.30 25.49
N HIS A 915 30.24 42.77 24.26
CA HIS A 915 29.14 42.85 23.30
C HIS A 915 27.96 42.04 23.84
N ASN A 916 26.76 42.62 23.79
CA ASN A 916 25.54 41.90 24.11
C ASN A 916 25.44 40.68 23.18
N LYS A 917 25.26 39.49 23.73
CA LYS A 917 24.98 38.29 22.95
C LYS A 917 23.51 37.95 23.06
N THR A 918 22.89 37.67 21.92
CA THR A 918 21.49 37.24 21.86
C THR A 918 21.42 35.72 21.98
N LEU A 919 20.62 35.22 22.90
CA LEU A 919 20.25 33.81 22.98
C LEU A 919 18.87 33.59 22.35
N ARG A 920 18.66 32.40 21.80
CA ARG A 920 17.35 31.94 21.33
C ARG A 920 17.07 30.53 21.85
N HIS A 921 15.91 30.32 22.45
CA HIS A 921 15.37 28.98 22.71
C HIS A 921 14.12 28.77 21.87
N HIS A 922 14.07 27.68 21.12
CA HIS A 922 12.91 27.25 20.37
C HIS A 922 12.26 26.06 21.07
N TYR A 923 10.95 26.18 21.29
CA TYR A 923 10.11 25.10 21.78
C TYR A 923 9.13 24.70 20.70
N ARG A 924 8.89 23.40 20.58
CA ARG A 924 7.92 22.82 19.66
C ARG A 924 6.79 22.18 20.46
N VAL A 925 5.58 22.62 20.18
CA VAL A 925 4.34 22.04 20.74
C VAL A 925 3.62 21.28 19.64
N GLU A 926 3.44 19.99 19.84
CA GLU A 926 2.89 19.11 18.82
C GLU A 926 1.77 18.23 19.38
N LEU A 927 0.69 18.19 18.62
CA LEU A 927 -0.43 17.30 18.86
C LEU A 927 -0.21 16.02 18.05
N LEU A 928 0.15 14.93 18.74
CA LEU A 928 0.61 13.68 18.10
C LEU A 928 -0.53 12.89 17.44
N ARG A 929 -1.75 13.00 17.98
CA ARG A 929 -2.94 12.34 17.44
C ARG A 929 -4.07 13.35 17.24
N ALA A 930 -4.86 13.12 16.20
CA ALA A 930 -6.06 13.90 15.99
C ALA A 930 -7.02 13.76 17.19
N PRO A 931 -7.65 14.85 17.66
CA PRO A 931 -8.74 14.77 18.63
C PRO A 931 -9.88 13.92 18.06
N THR A 932 -10.70 13.34 18.93
CA THR A 932 -11.88 12.60 18.48
C THR A 932 -12.83 13.53 17.69
N PRO A 933 -13.48 13.01 16.62
CA PRO A 933 -14.42 13.78 15.81
C PRO A 933 -15.53 14.44 16.67
N GLY A 934 -15.88 15.69 16.34
CA GLY A 934 -16.89 16.45 17.09
C GLY A 934 -16.40 17.12 18.38
N SER A 935 -15.15 16.90 18.80
CA SER A 935 -14.55 17.63 19.91
C SER A 935 -14.52 19.16 19.65
N PRO A 936 -14.59 20.00 20.70
CA PRO A 936 -14.41 21.44 20.56
C PRO A 936 -13.06 21.79 19.93
N LYS A 937 -12.89 23.00 19.40
CA LYS A 937 -11.58 23.43 18.88
C LYS A 937 -10.52 23.39 19.98
N THR A 938 -9.48 22.59 19.78
CA THR A 938 -8.37 22.45 20.73
C THR A 938 -7.58 23.75 20.82
N GLN A 939 -7.60 24.36 22.01
CA GLN A 939 -6.83 25.56 22.31
C GLN A 939 -5.95 25.32 23.53
N ALA A 940 -4.67 25.66 23.41
CA ALA A 940 -3.73 25.68 24.52
C ALA A 940 -3.20 27.10 24.73
N THR A 941 -3.02 27.50 25.98
CA THR A 941 -2.38 28.78 26.32
C THR A 941 -0.95 28.51 26.80
N PRO A 942 0.08 28.99 26.07
CA PRO A 942 1.47 28.86 26.50
C PRO A 942 1.86 29.89 27.57
N PHE A 943 2.61 29.43 28.57
CA PHE A 943 3.24 30.24 29.59
C PHE A 943 4.75 29.97 29.58
N VAL A 944 5.55 31.04 29.55
CA VAL A 944 7.02 30.95 29.52
C VAL A 944 7.61 31.65 30.74
N LEU A 945 8.52 30.97 31.42
CA LEU A 945 9.21 31.46 32.60
C LEU A 945 10.68 31.77 32.25
N LEU A 946 11.15 32.98 32.58
CA LEU A 946 12.52 33.44 32.29
C LEU A 946 13.18 34.08 33.51
N PRO A 947 14.49 33.89 33.74
CA PRO A 947 15.24 34.60 34.77
C PRO A 947 15.47 36.05 34.36
N GLN A 948 15.45 36.97 35.33
CA GLN A 948 15.78 38.38 35.09
C GLN A 948 17.27 38.67 35.24
N VAL A 949 17.94 37.96 36.17
CA VAL A 949 19.36 38.10 36.46
C VAL A 949 19.94 36.72 36.72
N LEU A 950 21.08 36.42 36.08
CA LEU A 950 21.82 35.19 36.31
C LEU A 950 22.82 35.39 37.48
N PRO A 951 23.17 34.30 38.19
CA PRO A 951 24.27 34.32 39.15
C PRO A 951 25.54 34.93 38.54
N HIS A 952 26.35 35.62 39.35
CA HIS A 952 27.61 36.29 38.94
C HIS A 952 27.46 37.54 38.03
N GLY A 953 26.24 38.09 37.92
CA GLY A 953 26.04 39.45 37.42
C GLY A 953 25.86 39.57 35.92
N VAL A 954 25.23 38.59 35.26
CA VAL A 954 24.76 38.73 33.87
C VAL A 954 23.27 39.09 33.90
N ALA A 955 22.93 40.27 33.41
CA ALA A 955 21.55 40.74 33.34
C ALA A 955 20.89 40.26 32.04
N VAL A 956 19.63 39.83 32.13
CA VAL A 956 18.81 39.48 30.96
C VAL A 956 18.05 40.72 30.50
N ALA A 957 18.49 41.31 29.39
CA ALA A 957 17.88 42.50 28.81
C ALA A 957 16.97 42.14 27.63
N ALA A 958 15.86 42.87 27.49
CA ALA A 958 14.90 42.75 26.39
C ALA A 958 14.43 41.30 26.08
N PRO A 959 13.93 40.52 27.06
CA PRO A 959 13.31 39.24 26.77
C PRO A 959 12.07 39.43 25.90
N GLN A 960 12.05 38.82 24.72
CA GLN A 960 10.91 38.76 23.81
C GLN A 960 10.53 37.30 23.63
N VAL A 961 9.26 36.99 23.90
CA VAL A 961 8.68 35.67 23.65
C VAL A 961 7.62 35.83 22.58
N GLN A 962 7.71 35.03 21.53
CA GLN A 962 6.80 35.04 20.39
C GLN A 962 6.34 33.62 20.08
N VAL A 963 5.16 33.50 19.49
CA VAL A 963 4.61 32.25 18.98
C VAL A 963 4.56 32.38 17.46
N ASP A 964 5.03 31.40 16.70
CA ASP A 964 5.26 31.53 15.25
C ASP A 964 3.98 31.86 14.44
N LEU A 965 2.81 31.58 15.01
CA LEU A 965 1.48 31.86 14.45
C LEU A 965 0.63 32.79 15.34
N GLY A 966 1.26 33.52 16.27
CA GLY A 966 0.59 34.36 17.25
C GLY A 966 1.29 35.70 17.50
N GLY A 967 0.65 36.57 18.29
CA GLY A 967 1.24 37.84 18.72
C GLY A 967 2.31 37.68 19.82
N PRO A 968 3.02 38.76 20.18
CA PRO A 968 4.00 38.73 21.26
C PRO A 968 3.35 38.40 22.61
N CYS A 969 4.04 37.62 23.44
CA CYS A 969 3.54 37.26 24.76
C CYS A 969 3.68 38.44 25.74
N VAL A 970 2.73 38.57 26.66
CA VAL A 970 2.68 39.68 27.63
C VAL A 970 3.27 39.22 28.95
N ALA A 971 4.12 40.05 29.55
CA ALA A 971 4.63 39.79 30.90
C ALA A 971 3.49 39.93 31.93
N VAL A 972 3.33 38.93 32.80
CA VAL A 972 2.28 38.90 33.84
C VAL A 972 2.95 38.77 35.20
N GLU A 973 2.47 39.51 36.19
CA GLU A 973 2.86 39.30 37.59
C GLU A 973 2.06 38.12 38.18
N PRO A 974 2.72 37.14 38.81
CA PRO A 974 2.02 36.00 39.40
C PRO A 974 1.17 36.48 40.60
N GLN A 975 -0.15 36.49 40.47
CA GLN A 975 -1.03 36.69 41.63
C GLN A 975 -1.14 35.38 42.42
N LEU A 976 -0.77 35.44 43.69
CA LEU A 976 -0.68 34.28 44.59
C LEU A 976 -2.09 33.89 45.06
N GLY A 977 -2.82 33.09 44.28
CA GLY A 977 -4.18 32.64 44.64
C GLY A 977 -4.85 31.65 43.70
N ASP A 978 -4.48 31.62 42.41
CA ASP A 978 -5.09 30.70 41.44
C ASP A 978 -4.46 29.30 41.49
N ALA A 979 -5.21 28.25 41.11
CA ALA A 979 -4.70 26.87 41.00
C ALA A 979 -3.43 26.77 40.11
N VAL A 980 -3.38 27.61 39.06
CA VAL A 980 -2.20 27.78 38.19
C VAL A 980 -1.02 28.36 38.97
N GLY A 981 -1.24 29.32 39.87
CA GLY A 981 -0.21 29.94 40.69
C GLY A 981 0.36 29.02 41.78
N GLN A 982 -0.46 28.16 42.38
CA GLN A 982 -0.02 27.17 43.37
C GLN A 982 0.86 26.08 42.74
N GLU A 983 0.45 25.58 41.58
CA GLU A 983 1.17 24.57 40.80
C GLU A 983 2.45 25.16 40.17
N LEU A 984 2.43 26.44 39.76
CA LEU A 984 3.60 27.21 39.32
C LEU A 984 4.64 27.34 40.44
N ASN A 985 4.22 27.63 41.67
CA ASN A 985 5.11 27.80 42.82
C ASN A 985 5.80 26.48 43.22
N ARG A 986 5.09 25.35 43.10
CA ARG A 986 5.66 24.02 43.31
C ARG A 986 6.69 23.66 42.22
N SER A 987 6.44 24.01 40.96
CA SER A 987 7.36 23.76 39.85
C SER A 987 8.60 24.66 39.87
N ILE A 988 8.49 25.91 40.30
CA ILE A 988 9.63 26.85 40.43
C ILE A 988 10.68 26.33 41.41
N ALA A 989 10.27 25.56 42.42
CA ALA A 989 11.15 25.00 43.45
C ALA A 989 12.05 23.84 42.95
N GLU A 990 11.73 23.21 41.81
CA GLU A 990 12.42 22.00 41.34
C GLU A 990 13.27 22.21 40.06
N THR A 991 13.03 23.25 39.25
CA THR A 991 13.48 23.23 37.84
C THR A 991 14.50 24.30 37.41
N CYS A 992 14.46 25.51 37.97
CA CYS A 992 15.44 26.58 37.64
C CYS A 992 15.74 27.41 38.90
N SER A 993 16.69 26.99 39.72
CA SER A 993 17.04 27.62 41.02
C SER A 993 17.71 28.99 40.87
N THR A 994 16.99 30.00 40.37
CA THR A 994 17.48 31.38 40.25
C THR A 994 16.54 32.36 40.96
N PRO A 995 17.07 33.34 41.71
CA PRO A 995 16.26 34.41 42.28
C PRO A 995 15.78 35.36 41.17
N HIS A 996 14.52 35.80 41.23
CA HIS A 996 13.87 36.77 40.32
C HIS A 996 13.51 36.23 38.91
N LEU A 997 12.38 35.52 38.85
CA LEU A 997 11.76 35.01 37.61
C LEU A 997 10.68 35.95 37.08
N ARG A 998 10.49 35.96 35.76
CA ARG A 998 9.44 36.71 35.05
C ARG A 998 8.58 35.72 34.24
N LEU A 999 7.26 35.80 34.41
CA LEU A 999 6.29 34.98 33.68
C LEU A 999 5.75 35.74 32.47
N PHE A 1000 5.68 35.07 31.33
CA PHE A 1000 5.07 35.55 30.11
C PHE A 1000 3.87 34.68 29.76
N ARG A 1001 2.72 35.31 29.50
CA ARG A 1001 1.51 34.65 29.00
C ARG A 1001 1.36 34.94 27.52
N CYS A 1002 1.30 33.89 26.72
CA CYS A 1002 1.10 33.97 25.29
C CYS A 1002 -0.40 33.94 24.95
N PRO A 1003 -0.81 34.43 23.76
CA PRO A 1003 -2.19 34.30 23.31
C PRO A 1003 -2.59 32.81 23.19
N PRO A 1004 -3.88 32.46 23.38
CA PRO A 1004 -4.36 31.09 23.16
C PRO A 1004 -4.14 30.69 21.70
N THR A 1005 -3.50 29.55 21.49
CA THR A 1005 -3.17 29.06 20.15
C THR A 1005 -4.04 27.85 19.82
N GLN A 1006 -4.61 27.84 18.61
CA GLN A 1006 -5.29 26.66 18.09
C GLN A 1006 -4.27 25.62 17.68
N LEU A 1007 -4.49 24.37 18.11
CA LEU A 1007 -3.60 23.25 17.81
C LEU A 1007 -4.25 22.39 16.73
N THR A 1008 -3.51 22.15 15.65
CA THR A 1008 -3.91 21.29 14.55
C THR A 1008 -2.99 20.06 14.49
N PRO A 1009 -3.53 18.85 14.28
CA PRO A 1009 -2.71 17.63 14.17
C PRO A 1009 -1.69 17.74 13.03
N GLY A 1010 -0.46 17.29 13.27
CA GLY A 1010 0.61 17.28 12.26
C GLY A 1010 1.22 18.65 11.91
N VAL A 1011 0.68 19.75 12.45
CA VAL A 1011 1.26 21.09 12.29
C VAL A 1011 1.81 21.54 13.65
N PRO A 1012 3.13 21.44 13.88
CA PRO A 1012 3.72 21.87 15.14
C PRO A 1012 3.64 23.39 15.30
N VAL A 1013 3.40 23.85 16.52
CA VAL A 1013 3.45 25.27 16.88
C VAL A 1013 4.78 25.55 17.56
N GLY A 1014 5.56 26.46 16.98
CA GLY A 1014 6.80 26.94 17.58
C GLY A 1014 6.57 28.10 18.55
N VAL A 1015 7.27 28.06 19.68
CA VAL A 1015 7.39 29.17 20.64
C VAL A 1015 8.86 29.56 20.74
N THR A 1016 9.14 30.79 20.32
CA THR A 1016 10.49 31.33 20.25
C THR A 1016 10.73 32.29 21.41
N VAL A 1017 11.73 31.98 22.23
CA VAL A 1017 12.22 32.85 23.30
C VAL A 1017 13.51 33.49 22.83
N SER A 1018 13.59 34.81 22.83
CA SER A 1018 14.80 35.55 22.52
C SER A 1018 15.13 36.53 23.64
N ALA A 1019 16.40 36.61 24.02
CA ALA A 1019 16.85 37.54 25.05
C ALA A 1019 18.28 38.00 24.78
N ALA A 1020 18.61 39.23 25.18
CA ALA A 1020 19.98 39.73 25.11
C ALA A 1020 20.63 39.61 26.50
N LEU A 1021 21.72 38.84 26.59
CA LEU A 1021 22.51 38.76 27.81
C LEU A 1021 23.56 39.85 27.84
N ARG A 1022 23.60 40.57 28.97
CA ARG A 1022 24.55 41.66 29.20
C ARG A 1022 25.33 41.43 30.51
N PRO A 1023 26.66 41.25 30.43
CA PRO A 1023 27.52 41.24 31.62
C PRO A 1023 27.47 42.59 32.34
N LEU A 1024 27.27 42.58 33.66
CA LEU A 1024 27.31 43.79 34.48
C LEU A 1024 28.76 44.22 34.77
N PRO A 1025 29.03 45.53 34.97
CA PRO A 1025 30.40 46.06 35.13
C PRO A 1025 31.19 45.55 36.34
N HIS A 1026 30.55 44.79 37.25
CA HIS A 1026 31.12 44.34 38.53
C HIS A 1026 31.27 42.80 38.62
N SER A 1027 31.17 42.06 37.51
CA SER A 1027 31.40 40.61 37.50
C SER A 1027 32.86 40.29 37.81
N GLN A 1028 33.14 39.68 38.98
CA GLN A 1028 34.50 39.35 39.43
C GLN A 1028 34.87 37.92 39.04
N GLY A 1029 35.88 37.77 38.18
CA GLY A 1029 36.53 36.47 37.87
C GLY A 1029 35.80 35.58 36.86
N PRO A 1030 36.42 34.46 36.45
CA PRO A 1030 35.78 33.45 35.62
C PRO A 1030 34.59 32.84 36.37
N ALA A 1031 33.44 32.74 35.71
CA ALA A 1031 32.20 32.25 36.30
C ALA A 1031 31.41 31.42 35.29
N HIS A 1032 30.79 30.35 35.78
CA HIS A 1032 29.88 29.48 35.04
C HIS A 1032 28.46 29.70 35.57
N SER A 1033 27.50 29.90 34.67
CA SER A 1033 26.09 30.11 35.02
C SER A 1033 25.18 29.45 33.99
N HIS A 1034 23.92 29.19 34.35
CA HIS A 1034 22.94 28.56 33.47
C HIS A 1034 21.75 29.47 33.24
N PHE A 1035 21.46 29.78 31.97
CA PHE A 1035 20.21 30.42 31.59
C PHE A 1035 19.14 29.34 31.35
N CYS A 1036 18.14 29.30 32.21
CA CYS A 1036 17.09 28.28 32.20
C CYS A 1036 15.76 28.92 31.81
N SER A 1037 15.12 28.45 30.74
CA SER A 1037 13.73 28.81 30.44
C SER A 1037 12.83 27.58 30.50
N ALA A 1038 11.59 27.80 30.91
CA ALA A 1038 10.59 26.74 31.00
C ALA A 1038 9.31 27.16 30.27
N LEU A 1039 8.77 26.24 29.48
CA LEU A 1039 7.48 26.35 28.80
C LEU A 1039 6.46 25.47 29.51
N TRP A 1040 5.26 26.00 29.73
CA TRP A 1040 4.13 25.26 30.27
C TRP A 1040 2.84 25.58 29.50
N LEU A 1041 2.06 24.55 29.20
CA LEU A 1041 0.78 24.65 28.51
C LEU A 1041 -0.39 24.43 29.47
N THR A 1042 -1.40 25.29 29.39
CA THR A 1042 -2.69 25.08 30.06
C THR A 1042 -3.79 24.83 29.03
N LEU A 1043 -4.66 23.86 29.31
CA LEU A 1043 -5.80 23.49 28.48
C LEU A 1043 -7.10 24.05 29.07
N VAL A 1044 -8.06 24.39 28.21
CA VAL A 1044 -9.41 24.81 28.63
C VAL A 1044 -10.28 23.55 28.79
N PRO A 1045 -11.06 23.38 29.88
CA PRO A 1045 -12.00 22.26 30.00
C PRO A 1045 -12.94 22.22 28.78
N PRO A 1046 -13.27 21.03 28.23
CA PRO A 1046 -13.20 19.71 28.86
C PRO A 1046 -11.95 18.85 28.50
N PHE A 1047 -10.87 19.46 27.98
CA PHE A 1047 -9.67 18.71 27.59
C PHE A 1047 -8.81 18.29 28.80
N LEU A 1048 -8.28 17.07 28.72
CA LEU A 1048 -7.32 16.49 29.65
C LEU A 1048 -6.05 16.10 28.89
N ALA A 1049 -4.89 16.22 29.52
CA ALA A 1049 -3.63 15.72 28.95
C ALA A 1049 -2.68 15.32 30.07
N THR A 1050 -1.69 14.50 29.72
CA THR A 1050 -0.69 14.02 30.69
C THR A 1050 0.18 15.20 31.17
N PRO A 1051 0.19 15.52 32.48
CA PRO A 1051 0.82 16.74 32.99
C PRO A 1051 2.30 16.90 32.67
N GLN A 1052 3.04 15.78 32.53
CA GLN A 1052 4.48 15.78 32.25
C GLN A 1052 4.81 16.27 30.84
N PHE A 1053 3.96 15.96 29.85
CA PHE A 1053 4.19 16.33 28.44
C PHE A 1053 3.71 17.75 28.10
N LEU A 1054 2.99 18.40 29.02
CA LEU A 1054 2.61 19.81 28.90
C LEU A 1054 3.74 20.78 29.28
N ARG A 1055 4.92 20.26 29.62
CA ARG A 1055 6.06 21.02 30.14
C ARG A 1055 7.32 20.71 29.34
N ALA A 1056 8.12 21.73 29.04
CA ALA A 1056 9.43 21.61 28.42
C ALA A 1056 10.42 22.62 29.01
N GLN A 1057 11.69 22.25 29.07
CA GLN A 1057 12.75 23.10 29.61
C GLN A 1057 13.93 23.19 28.66
N GLY A 1058 14.58 24.35 28.63
CA GLY A 1058 15.75 24.62 27.81
C GLY A 1058 16.81 25.32 28.66
N VAL A 1059 18.07 24.89 28.52
CA VAL A 1059 19.19 25.41 29.31
C VAL A 1059 20.32 25.82 28.38
N THR A 1060 20.76 27.08 28.46
CA THR A 1060 22.02 27.56 27.86
C THR A 1060 23.09 27.65 28.94
N GLU A 1061 24.26 27.09 28.68
CA GLU A 1061 25.44 27.30 29.51
C GLU A 1061 26.11 28.64 29.19
N VAL A 1062 26.39 29.45 30.21
CA VAL A 1062 26.93 30.80 30.08
C VAL A 1062 28.24 30.92 30.86
N GLU A 1063 29.33 31.17 30.13
CA GLU A 1063 30.69 31.24 30.67
C GLU A 1063 31.31 32.64 30.54
N LEU A 1064 32.00 33.10 31.59
CA LEU A 1064 32.85 34.30 31.55
C LEU A 1064 34.33 33.89 31.50
N LEU A 1065 35.01 34.21 30.40
CA LEU A 1065 36.43 33.90 30.17
C LEU A 1065 37.28 35.17 30.32
N TRP A 1066 38.37 35.12 31.09
CA TRP A 1066 39.26 36.27 31.32
C TRP A 1066 40.59 36.10 30.57
N GLU A 1067 40.97 37.05 29.72
CA GLU A 1067 42.30 37.05 29.08
C GLU A 1067 43.36 37.55 30.08
N VAL A 1068 44.29 36.68 30.44
CA VAL A 1068 45.47 37.06 31.23
C VAL A 1068 46.57 37.48 30.27
N ASN A 1069 46.99 38.75 30.28
CA ASN A 1069 48.11 39.21 29.47
C ASN A 1069 49.45 38.73 30.07
N PRO A 1070 50.19 37.81 29.44
CA PRO A 1070 51.41 37.23 30.02
C PRO A 1070 52.65 38.12 29.83
N LEU A 1071 52.57 39.22 29.06
CA LEU A 1071 53.71 40.10 28.74
C LEU A 1071 54.48 40.60 29.98
N PRO A 1072 53.83 41.03 31.08
CA PRO A 1072 54.54 41.49 32.28
C PRO A 1072 55.35 40.37 32.94
N GLY A 1073 54.88 39.12 32.85
CA GLY A 1073 55.58 37.94 33.37
C GLY A 1073 56.83 37.61 32.56
N TYR A 1074 56.74 37.70 31.22
CA TYR A 1074 57.89 37.47 30.34
C TYR A 1074 58.95 38.58 30.47
N VAL A 1075 58.54 39.85 30.55
CA VAL A 1075 59.46 40.97 30.75
C VAL A 1075 60.12 40.90 32.14
N GLY A 1076 59.36 40.55 33.19
CA GLY A 1076 59.90 40.33 34.53
C GLY A 1076 60.88 39.17 34.62
N GLY A 1077 60.59 38.06 33.94
CA GLY A 1077 61.48 36.89 33.84
C GLY A 1077 62.77 37.21 33.07
N GLY A 1078 62.69 37.97 31.98
CA GLY A 1078 63.86 38.39 31.19
C GLY A 1078 64.79 39.32 31.97
N VAL A 1079 64.24 40.32 32.69
CA VAL A 1079 65.03 41.24 33.52
C VAL A 1079 65.67 40.49 34.70
N GLY A 1080 64.93 39.58 35.35
CA GLY A 1080 65.46 38.75 36.43
C GLY A 1080 66.58 37.82 35.98
N GLY A 1081 66.45 37.21 34.80
CA GLY A 1081 67.48 36.35 34.21
C GLY A 1081 68.77 37.10 33.89
N LEU A 1082 68.66 38.31 33.33
CA LEU A 1082 69.82 39.18 33.06
C LEU A 1082 70.55 39.61 34.33
N LEU A 1083 69.81 39.91 35.40
CA LEU A 1083 70.37 40.32 36.68
C LEU A 1083 71.10 39.15 37.38
N LEU A 1084 70.54 37.94 37.28
CA LEU A 1084 71.18 36.71 37.75
C LEU A 1084 72.47 36.41 36.97
N LEU A 1085 72.44 36.55 35.64
CA LEU A 1085 73.61 36.34 34.78
C LEU A 1085 74.75 37.32 35.17
N LEU A 1086 74.42 38.58 35.42
CA LEU A 1086 75.39 39.60 35.82
C LEU A 1086 76.02 39.28 37.19
N LEU A 1087 75.24 38.77 38.15
CA LEU A 1087 75.75 38.30 39.43
C LEU A 1087 76.67 37.07 39.29
N ILE A 1088 76.33 36.13 38.41
CA ILE A 1088 77.17 34.96 38.11
C ILE A 1088 78.49 35.40 37.49
N VAL A 1089 78.47 36.32 36.53
CA VAL A 1089 79.68 36.85 35.88
C VAL A 1089 80.57 37.56 36.90
N LEU A 1090 80.01 38.39 37.78
CA LEU A 1090 80.76 39.02 38.87
C LEU A 1090 81.36 38.00 39.85
N GLY A 1091 80.62 36.93 40.15
CA GLY A 1091 81.10 35.81 40.96
C GLY A 1091 82.28 35.08 40.30
N LEU A 1092 82.17 34.75 39.02
CA LEU A 1092 83.22 34.08 38.24
C LEU A 1092 84.48 34.95 38.07
N ALA A 1093 84.31 36.26 37.90
CA ALA A 1093 85.42 37.21 37.86
C ALA A 1093 86.16 37.30 39.21
N LYS A 1094 85.42 37.30 40.33
CA LYS A 1094 86.01 37.34 41.68
C LYS A 1094 86.66 36.02 42.10
N CYS A 1095 86.20 34.90 41.54
CA CYS A 1095 86.80 33.56 41.72
C CYS A 1095 88.02 33.29 40.81
N GLY A 1096 88.52 34.29 40.06
CA GLY A 1096 89.76 34.17 39.30
C GLY A 1096 89.70 33.24 38.08
N PHE A 1097 88.50 32.89 37.61
CA PHE A 1097 88.28 31.96 36.50
C PHE A 1097 88.93 32.45 35.18
N PHE A 1098 89.06 33.77 34.99
CA PHE A 1098 89.60 34.37 33.77
C PHE A 1098 91.13 34.62 33.77
N GLN A 1099 91.89 34.09 34.74
CA GLN A 1099 93.35 34.33 34.85
C GLN A 1099 94.27 33.10 34.70
N ARG A 1100 93.84 32.00 34.06
CA ARG A 1100 94.74 30.86 33.80
C ARG A 1100 94.95 30.58 32.31
N ASN A 1101 96.09 31.09 31.82
CA ASN A 1101 96.79 30.81 30.56
C ASN A 1101 96.07 31.08 29.23
N TYR A 1102 96.10 32.35 28.79
CA TYR A 1102 95.89 32.76 27.39
C TYR A 1102 97.15 33.45 26.82
N ARG A 1103 98.32 32.82 27.04
CA ARG A 1103 99.63 33.32 26.54
C ARG A 1103 100.17 32.55 25.33
N GLU A 1104 99.34 31.74 24.65
CA GLU A 1104 99.87 30.89 23.56
C GLU A 1104 99.10 30.87 22.24
N ARG A 1105 98.01 31.63 22.05
CA ARG A 1105 97.41 31.74 20.71
C ARG A 1105 96.91 33.14 20.39
N MET A 1106 97.87 34.07 20.27
CA MET A 1106 97.83 34.99 19.14
C MET A 1106 98.28 34.21 17.88
N GLU A 1107 97.94 34.74 16.71
CA GLU A 1107 98.38 34.32 15.38
C GLU A 1107 97.48 33.31 14.66
N ARG A 1108 96.45 33.86 14.02
CA ARG A 1108 96.26 33.90 12.55
C ARG A 1108 94.89 34.54 12.29
N GLU A 1109 94.87 35.73 11.69
CA GLU A 1109 94.61 35.87 10.23
C GLU A 1109 93.36 35.07 9.87
N GLY A 1110 92.23 35.70 9.66
CA GLY A 1110 91.99 36.53 8.48
C GLY A 1110 90.88 35.84 7.65
N PRO A 1111 90.06 36.60 6.93
CA PRO A 1111 88.71 36.24 6.53
C PRO A 1111 88.64 35.67 5.10
N GLU A 1112 87.52 35.04 4.73
CA GLU A 1112 86.89 34.97 3.38
C GLU A 1112 85.87 33.79 3.38
N GLU A 1113 84.58 34.03 3.07
CA GLU A 1113 83.91 34.03 1.74
C GLU A 1113 83.58 32.63 1.17
N GLY A 1114 82.44 32.55 0.46
CA GLY A 1114 82.00 31.41 -0.38
C GLY A 1114 80.85 30.61 0.25
N GLU A 1115 79.59 30.78 -0.18
CA GLU A 1115 78.95 30.16 -1.37
C GLU A 1115 78.79 28.63 -1.28
N GLY A 1116 77.60 28.13 -1.66
CA GLY A 1116 77.43 26.73 -2.02
C GLY A 1116 76.03 26.15 -1.77
N GLU A 1117 75.23 26.11 -2.84
CA GLU A 1117 74.02 25.30 -3.01
C GLU A 1117 74.28 23.78 -2.86
N GLY A 1118 73.21 22.99 -2.73
CA GLY A 1118 73.28 21.55 -2.94
C GLY A 1118 72.03 20.78 -2.49
N GLU A 1119 71.14 20.48 -3.44
CA GLU A 1119 70.16 19.38 -3.38
C GLU A 1119 70.82 18.04 -3.11
N GLU A 1120 70.15 17.14 -2.37
CA GLU A 1120 69.98 15.72 -2.76
C GLU A 1120 68.99 14.99 -1.83
N SER A 1121 68.15 14.17 -2.46
CA SER A 1121 67.14 13.27 -1.87
C SER A 1121 67.71 11.89 -1.44
N PRO A 1122 66.87 10.88 -1.13
CA PRO A 1122 66.45 10.35 0.18
C PRO A 1122 67.23 9.08 0.60
N PRO A 1123 66.85 8.33 1.68
CA PRO A 1123 66.05 7.11 1.44
C PRO A 1123 65.17 6.55 2.60
N SER A 1124 64.21 5.71 2.17
CA SER A 1124 63.57 4.48 2.72
C SER A 1124 63.68 3.97 4.18
N GLY A 1125 62.59 3.30 4.62
CA GLY A 1125 62.60 2.06 5.43
C GLY A 1125 61.63 2.09 6.64
N GLU A 1126 60.40 1.56 6.57
CA GLU A 1126 59.93 0.15 6.74
C GLU A 1126 59.31 -0.14 8.13
N SER A 1127 58.28 -1.00 8.11
CA SER A 1127 57.22 -1.30 9.10
C SER A 1127 57.62 -2.22 10.29
N PRO A 1128 56.68 -2.65 11.17
CA PRO A 1128 55.95 -3.92 10.93
C PRO A 1128 54.47 -4.00 11.36
N LYS A 1129 53.78 -5.05 10.86
CA LYS A 1129 52.38 -5.49 11.09
C LYS A 1129 52.32 -6.82 11.89
N GLU A 1130 51.08 -7.16 12.30
CA GLU A 1130 50.43 -8.48 12.59
C GLU A 1130 49.90 -8.61 14.04
N GLY A 1131 48.72 -9.18 14.32
CA GLY A 1131 47.74 -9.86 13.48
C GLY A 1131 46.49 -10.38 14.25
N ASP A 1132 45.54 -10.87 13.45
CA ASP A 1132 44.52 -11.93 13.64
C ASP A 1132 43.28 -11.85 14.57
N SER A 1133 42.12 -11.84 13.87
CA SER A 1133 40.88 -12.67 13.90
C SER A 1133 40.79 -13.93 14.81
N PRO A 1134 39.59 -14.56 15.03
CA PRO A 1134 38.45 -14.69 14.10
C PRO A 1134 37.00 -14.66 14.67
N SER A 1135 36.07 -14.80 13.69
CA SER A 1135 34.60 -15.03 13.68
C SER A 1135 33.68 -13.84 13.92
#